data_AF-A0A914F0J8-F1
#
_entry.id   AF-A0A914F0J8-F1
#
_cell.length_a   1.000
_cell.length_b   1.000
_cell.length_c   1.000
_cell.angle_alpha   90.00
_cell.angle_beta   90.00
_cell.angle_gamma   90.00
#
_symmetry.space_group_name_H-M   'P 1'
#
loop_
_entity.id
_entity.type
_entity.pdbx_description
1 polymer ?
#
loop_
_entity_poly.entity_id
_entity_poly.type
_entity_poly.pdbx_seq_one_letter_code
_entity_poly.pdbx_strand_id
1 'polypeptide(L)'
;MWFKDRESEISKEFIDHTTDSQNAYFKSLERCSSDDTEMQMIKRKSSKRHRHERGIPQNQNRRVTRKEYRMLTETERKNLNEAMNALKSKYIDNVTIWDLHTLIHYPDSAPGAHWGPAFLPWHREFLRQFEVALQREVPGVALPYWDSTIDNGLPDPSDSVLWTDELMGNGNGYVKTGPFHDWDTNVLMPLSPVPVKKLYRYTGGRSTDRLLSQSDVDWVASRNNYSELTFCHDKTFESMHGLSHVWVGGFMFVIRVSPNDPTFYMHHAFVDFMWEQFRQKQQTREQREKDYARKICSRQHSFYAPMKPFNLRNKDGLSNDYTDFWYEYEPVRHCSFDQPYCDSNYMFCDLRAWRCRSKVQLGGNCTGFGQTDICYKSFCIQSVCRLPATEGNGYQRKEKKQSGVVWAKTMMVTDEDEPLLSGIAHIIVKDEAGNEAVAYMQKATEYPEAPGLLYLPLPHPREGISFNVSLEARDHYGRYCQSYCFNETVERYQVCEPRLVLKVRPDNLSSNLSFTHSIASRKFLDMDMTVHPTQWKVQTPYMIFACHRKMINSAQIVSISEDMQPPIEQTEYVWFRVNVMKKPNSDIDIDDSEIEVQDLDDPSDLWISSIRRARSAYDQSIVFVRARNPLVFRKGVTVKINIRNGTKRLNCDARCNMGSTFEDHCENVVFLHERPEKSQEQVFASEPSYLQLLGWKMSGHPNDWSLRMAYLSFYC
;
A
#
# COMPACT_ATOMS: atom_id res chain seq x y z
N MET A 1 -1.22 16.14 -21.73
CA MET A 1 -0.40 16.92 -22.68
C MET A 1 0.88 17.49 -22.06
N TRP A 2 1.15 17.29 -20.76
CA TRP A 2 2.31 17.84 -20.03
C TRP A 2 3.46 16.85 -19.74
N PHE A 3 3.42 15.62 -20.26
CA PHE A 3 4.41 14.56 -19.97
C PHE A 3 5.24 14.12 -21.19
N LYS A 4 5.10 14.78 -22.35
CA LYS A 4 5.80 14.34 -23.57
C LYS A 4 7.28 14.71 -23.61
N ASP A 5 7.72 15.71 -22.83
CA ASP A 5 9.02 16.34 -23.11
C ASP A 5 10.17 15.80 -22.23
N ARG A 6 10.00 15.59 -20.92
CA ARG A 6 11.12 15.16 -20.04
C ARG A 6 11.44 13.65 -20.04
N GLU A 7 10.45 12.78 -20.25
CA GLU A 7 10.66 11.32 -20.19
C GLU A 7 10.93 10.68 -21.55
N SER A 8 10.60 11.39 -22.64
CA SER A 8 11.01 10.99 -24.00
C SER A 8 12.49 11.31 -24.30
N GLU A 9 13.09 12.19 -23.51
CA GLU A 9 14.54 12.48 -23.55
C GLU A 9 15.36 11.30 -23.02
N ILE A 10 15.00 10.72 -21.86
CA ILE A 10 15.73 9.59 -21.23
C ILE A 10 15.82 8.36 -22.15
N SER A 11 14.79 8.08 -22.95
CA SER A 11 14.77 6.93 -23.86
C SER A 11 15.51 7.15 -25.17
N LYS A 12 15.48 8.38 -25.70
CA LYS A 12 16.35 8.78 -26.81
C LYS A 12 17.81 8.77 -26.37
N GLU A 13 18.09 9.25 -25.15
CA GLU A 13 19.43 9.19 -24.55
C GLU A 13 19.92 7.75 -24.39
N PHE A 14 19.10 6.77 -23.98
CA PHE A 14 19.58 5.39 -23.82
C PHE A 14 20.06 4.75 -25.14
N ILE A 15 19.39 5.02 -26.27
CA ILE A 15 19.76 4.46 -27.58
C ILE A 15 20.98 5.17 -28.16
N ASP A 16 21.09 6.49 -27.93
CA ASP A 16 22.20 7.31 -28.42
C ASP A 16 23.42 7.31 -27.47
N HIS A 17 23.26 6.90 -26.20
CA HIS A 17 24.28 6.93 -25.15
C HIS A 17 24.43 5.62 -24.36
N THR A 18 24.03 4.47 -24.93
CA THR A 18 24.33 3.17 -24.32
C THR A 18 25.84 2.99 -24.26
N THR A 19 26.38 2.73 -23.07
CA THR A 19 27.84 2.65 -22.87
C THR A 19 28.43 1.43 -23.59
N ASP A 20 29.75 1.46 -23.81
CA ASP A 20 30.46 0.30 -24.39
C ASP A 20 30.32 -0.96 -23.54
N SER A 21 30.31 -0.81 -22.21
CA SER A 21 30.08 -1.89 -21.23
C SER A 21 28.67 -2.48 -21.31
N GLN A 22 27.64 -1.64 -21.42
CA GLN A 22 26.25 -2.09 -21.61
C GLN A 22 26.08 -2.81 -22.96
N ASN A 23 26.67 -2.25 -24.02
CA ASN A 23 26.66 -2.88 -25.34
C ASN A 23 27.44 -4.21 -25.36
N ALA A 24 28.57 -4.30 -24.66
CA ALA A 24 29.33 -5.54 -24.50
C ALA A 24 28.51 -6.60 -23.74
N TYR A 25 27.79 -6.19 -22.69
CA TYR A 25 26.88 -7.06 -21.95
C TYR A 25 25.81 -7.67 -22.87
N PHE A 26 25.06 -6.88 -23.64
CA PHE A 26 24.03 -7.41 -24.54
C PHE A 26 24.61 -8.30 -25.65
N LYS A 27 25.72 -7.90 -26.28
CA LYS A 27 26.42 -8.74 -27.27
C LYS A 27 26.86 -10.09 -26.70
N SER A 28 27.21 -10.13 -25.42
CA SER A 28 27.60 -11.37 -24.76
C SER A 28 26.39 -12.31 -24.57
N LEU A 29 25.19 -11.78 -24.32
CA LEU A 29 23.95 -12.58 -24.22
C LEU A 29 23.57 -13.17 -25.59
N GLU A 30 23.71 -12.40 -26.66
CA GLU A 30 23.45 -12.89 -28.03
C GLU A 30 24.32 -14.12 -28.37
N ARG A 31 25.60 -14.09 -28.01
CA ARG A 31 26.61 -15.12 -28.33
C ARG A 31 26.61 -16.33 -27.39
N CYS A 32 25.97 -16.23 -26.22
CA CYS A 32 25.89 -17.30 -25.22
C CYS A 32 27.25 -17.91 -24.81
N SER A 33 28.29 -17.06 -24.78
CA SER A 33 29.65 -17.43 -24.38
C SER A 33 30.11 -16.51 -23.25
N SER A 34 30.46 -17.08 -22.11
CA SER A 34 31.09 -16.40 -20.98
C SER A 34 32.63 -16.44 -21.05
N ASP A 35 33.24 -17.24 -21.95
CA ASP A 35 34.65 -17.66 -21.82
C ASP A 35 35.54 -17.50 -23.07
N ASP A 36 35.11 -16.82 -24.12
CA ASP A 36 35.96 -16.66 -25.31
C ASP A 36 36.97 -15.51 -25.14
N THR A 37 38.15 -15.82 -24.58
CA THR A 37 39.33 -14.96 -24.72
C THR A 37 39.67 -14.79 -26.21
N GLU A 38 40.09 -13.58 -26.57
CA GLU A 38 40.40 -13.09 -27.93
C GLU A 38 41.29 -14.05 -28.75
N MET A 39 42.10 -14.87 -28.07
CA MET A 39 43.03 -15.84 -28.63
C MET A 39 42.36 -17.09 -29.25
N GLN A 40 41.13 -17.45 -28.87
CA GLN A 40 40.38 -18.56 -29.48
C GLN A 40 39.68 -18.17 -30.80
N MET A 41 39.51 -16.87 -31.07
CA MET A 41 38.87 -16.39 -32.31
C MET A 41 39.74 -16.60 -33.57
N ILE A 42 41.06 -16.58 -33.44
CA ILE A 42 41.98 -16.69 -34.59
C ILE A 42 42.01 -18.11 -35.18
N LYS A 43 41.78 -19.15 -34.36
CA LYS A 43 41.71 -20.55 -34.85
C LYS A 43 40.37 -20.94 -35.49
N ARG A 44 39.30 -20.14 -35.32
CA ARG A 44 37.94 -20.47 -35.76
C ARG A 44 37.60 -20.12 -37.22
N LYS A 45 38.53 -19.52 -37.99
CA LYS A 45 38.27 -19.03 -39.36
C LYS A 45 38.21 -20.11 -40.48
N SER A 46 38.35 -21.42 -40.22
CA SER A 46 38.53 -22.40 -41.31
C SER A 46 37.45 -23.48 -41.53
N SER A 47 36.25 -23.44 -40.92
CA SER A 47 35.27 -24.51 -41.19
C SER A 47 33.79 -24.12 -41.09
N LYS A 48 33.10 -24.23 -42.24
CA LYS A 48 31.65 -24.37 -42.53
C LYS A 48 30.69 -23.20 -42.21
N ARG A 49 30.19 -22.62 -43.30
CA ARG A 49 29.25 -21.49 -43.42
C ARG A 49 27.80 -21.86 -43.08
N HIS A 50 27.13 -20.90 -42.41
CA HIS A 50 25.68 -20.62 -42.36
C HIS A 50 24.78 -21.18 -41.24
N ARG A 51 25.27 -21.98 -40.29
CA ARG A 51 24.47 -22.36 -39.09
C ARG A 51 24.93 -21.72 -37.76
N HIS A 52 26.04 -20.98 -37.77
CA HIS A 52 26.73 -20.50 -36.56
C HIS A 52 26.39 -19.07 -36.10
N GLU A 53 25.56 -18.30 -36.82
CA GLU A 53 25.35 -16.87 -36.49
C GLU A 53 24.50 -16.61 -35.23
N ARG A 54 23.72 -17.59 -34.73
CA ARG A 54 22.83 -17.41 -33.57
C ARG A 54 23.36 -17.90 -32.22
N GLY A 55 24.64 -18.29 -32.16
CA GLY A 55 25.24 -18.76 -30.89
C GLY A 55 24.55 -20.01 -30.32
N ILE A 56 24.09 -20.93 -31.17
CA ILE A 56 23.43 -22.19 -30.73
C ILE A 56 24.37 -22.91 -29.74
N PRO A 57 23.88 -23.34 -28.55
CA PRO A 57 24.70 -24.04 -27.58
C PRO A 57 25.34 -25.28 -28.21
N GLN A 58 26.66 -25.44 -28.08
CA GLN A 58 27.37 -26.61 -28.64
C GLN A 58 27.00 -27.93 -27.96
N ASN A 59 26.29 -27.89 -26.82
CA ASN A 59 25.88 -29.05 -26.05
C ASN A 59 24.35 -29.13 -26.00
N GLN A 60 23.76 -30.20 -26.53
CA GLN A 60 22.31 -30.43 -26.58
C GLN A 60 21.67 -30.57 -25.17
N ASN A 61 22.47 -30.80 -24.13
CA ASN A 61 22.03 -30.88 -22.73
C ASN A 61 21.74 -29.52 -22.06
N ARG A 62 21.64 -28.42 -22.82
CA ARG A 62 21.34 -27.07 -22.29
C ARG A 62 19.90 -26.59 -22.50
N ARG A 63 19.06 -27.38 -23.18
CA ARG A 63 17.65 -27.04 -23.38
C ARG A 63 16.92 -27.07 -22.04
N VAL A 64 16.27 -25.97 -21.66
CA VAL A 64 15.54 -25.86 -20.39
C VAL A 64 14.03 -26.02 -20.58
N THR A 65 13.33 -26.49 -19.55
CA THR A 65 11.88 -26.66 -19.59
C THR A 65 11.20 -25.52 -18.84
N ARG A 66 10.44 -24.68 -19.55
CA ARG A 66 9.59 -23.64 -18.99
C ARG A 66 8.28 -24.26 -18.52
N LYS A 67 8.01 -24.12 -17.22
CA LYS A 67 6.80 -24.65 -16.55
C LYS A 67 5.91 -23.51 -16.10
N GLU A 68 4.66 -23.81 -15.79
CA GLU A 68 3.80 -22.86 -15.09
C GLU A 68 4.40 -22.54 -13.71
N TYR A 69 4.39 -21.28 -13.28
CA TYR A 69 5.09 -20.83 -12.08
C TYR A 69 4.72 -21.61 -10.80
N ARG A 70 3.46 -22.01 -10.63
CA ARG A 70 2.97 -22.82 -9.51
C ARG A 70 3.34 -24.29 -9.64
N MET A 71 3.78 -24.76 -10.80
CA MET A 71 4.32 -26.12 -11.00
C MET A 71 5.82 -26.22 -10.70
N LEU A 72 6.51 -25.10 -10.52
CA LEU A 72 7.90 -25.11 -10.08
C LEU A 72 8.02 -25.79 -8.71
N THR A 73 9.04 -26.63 -8.57
CA THR A 73 9.49 -27.14 -7.27
C THR A 73 10.00 -26.00 -6.40
N GLU A 74 10.07 -26.22 -5.09
CA GLU A 74 10.62 -25.23 -4.15
C GLU A 74 12.05 -24.81 -4.52
N THR A 75 12.89 -25.76 -4.95
CA THR A 75 14.26 -25.48 -5.40
C THR A 75 14.29 -24.68 -6.70
N GLU A 76 13.50 -25.04 -7.71
CA GLU A 76 13.42 -24.26 -8.96
C GLU A 76 12.95 -22.83 -8.69
N ARG A 77 11.91 -22.66 -7.85
CA ARG A 77 11.37 -21.34 -7.47
C ARG A 77 12.42 -20.52 -6.71
N LYS A 78 13.12 -21.12 -5.75
CA LYS A 78 14.19 -20.46 -4.99
C LYS A 78 15.32 -20.00 -5.91
N ASN A 79 15.82 -20.89 -6.78
CA ASN A 79 16.89 -20.57 -7.74
C ASN A 79 16.48 -19.44 -8.71
N LEU A 80 15.22 -19.44 -9.18
CA LEU A 80 14.69 -18.37 -10.00
C LEU A 80 14.66 -17.03 -9.25
N ASN A 81 14.13 -17.03 -8.01
CA ASN A 81 14.06 -15.84 -7.18
C ASN A 81 15.47 -15.28 -6.87
N GLU A 82 16.44 -16.16 -6.60
CA GLU A 82 17.85 -15.80 -6.42
C GLU A 82 18.43 -15.16 -7.69
N ALA A 83 18.20 -15.76 -8.87
CA ALA A 83 18.67 -15.20 -10.13
C ALA A 83 18.05 -13.84 -10.44
N MET A 84 16.75 -13.67 -10.26
CA MET A 84 16.05 -12.39 -10.48
C MET A 84 16.55 -11.29 -9.53
N ASN A 85 16.69 -11.60 -8.24
CA ASN A 85 17.25 -10.67 -7.25
C ASN A 85 18.72 -10.33 -7.54
N ALA A 86 19.51 -11.29 -8.04
CA ALA A 86 20.88 -11.03 -8.45
C ALA A 86 20.94 -10.01 -9.60
N LEU A 87 20.10 -10.14 -10.63
CA LEU A 87 19.99 -9.14 -11.70
C LEU A 87 19.58 -7.76 -11.19
N LYS A 88 18.78 -7.69 -10.12
CA LYS A 88 18.36 -6.43 -9.50
C LYS A 88 19.43 -5.78 -8.61
N SER A 89 20.38 -6.57 -8.13
CA SER A 89 21.47 -6.11 -7.24
C SER A 89 22.78 -5.77 -7.96
N LYS A 90 23.01 -6.33 -9.16
CA LYS A 90 24.23 -6.11 -9.95
C LYS A 90 24.06 -4.92 -10.88
N TYR A 91 25.11 -4.10 -10.98
CA TYR A 91 25.11 -2.86 -11.77
C TYR A 91 26.10 -2.91 -12.93
N ILE A 92 25.75 -2.22 -14.01
CA ILE A 92 26.65 -1.83 -15.09
C ILE A 92 26.41 -0.34 -15.33
N ASP A 93 27.44 0.48 -15.10
CA ASP A 93 27.38 1.94 -15.21
C ASP A 93 26.21 2.58 -14.43
N ASN A 94 26.10 2.22 -13.15
CA ASN A 94 25.05 2.68 -12.22
C ASN A 94 23.60 2.30 -12.58
N VAL A 95 23.39 1.41 -13.54
CA VAL A 95 22.08 0.83 -13.86
C VAL A 95 22.08 -0.65 -13.51
N THR A 96 21.03 -1.15 -12.84
CA THR A 96 20.97 -2.58 -12.53
C THR A 96 20.81 -3.40 -13.81
N ILE A 97 21.30 -4.65 -13.82
CA ILE A 97 21.13 -5.53 -14.99
C ILE A 97 19.65 -5.75 -15.29
N TRP A 98 18.80 -5.84 -14.26
CA TRP A 98 17.35 -5.86 -14.43
C TRP A 98 16.85 -4.63 -15.20
N ASP A 99 17.21 -3.44 -14.73
CA ASP A 99 16.74 -2.17 -15.30
C ASP A 99 17.26 -1.96 -16.74
N LEU A 100 18.42 -2.52 -17.09
CA LEU A 100 18.92 -2.55 -18.46
C LEU A 100 17.97 -3.32 -19.41
N HIS A 101 17.39 -4.44 -18.96
CA HIS A 101 16.40 -5.16 -19.76
C HIS A 101 15.08 -4.39 -19.85
N THR A 102 14.68 -3.69 -18.79
CA THR A 102 13.53 -2.77 -18.84
C THR A 102 13.73 -1.71 -19.93
N LEU A 103 14.92 -1.11 -20.01
CA LEU A 103 15.23 -0.06 -21.00
C LEU A 103 15.25 -0.56 -22.45
N ILE A 104 15.58 -1.83 -22.69
CA ILE A 104 15.49 -2.45 -24.03
C ILE A 104 14.05 -2.44 -24.56
N HIS A 105 13.06 -2.67 -23.69
CA HIS A 105 11.65 -2.76 -24.09
C HIS A 105 11.02 -1.41 -24.42
N TYR A 106 11.67 -0.31 -24.08
CA TYR A 106 11.15 1.03 -24.31
C TYR A 106 10.77 1.23 -25.79
N PRO A 107 9.63 1.88 -26.11
CA PRO A 107 9.13 1.99 -27.48
C PRO A 107 10.13 2.59 -28.47
N ASP A 108 10.99 3.50 -28.01
CA ASP A 108 12.02 4.10 -28.85
C ASP A 108 13.15 3.09 -29.16
N SER A 109 13.54 2.28 -28.17
CA SER A 109 14.60 1.25 -28.27
C SER A 109 14.17 0.07 -29.11
N ALA A 110 12.89 -0.30 -29.00
CA ALA A 110 12.29 -1.47 -29.60
C ALA A 110 11.01 -1.10 -30.39
N PRO A 111 11.13 -0.35 -31.49
CA PRO A 111 9.96 0.10 -32.27
C PRO A 111 9.21 -1.04 -32.96
N GLY A 112 9.77 -2.25 -32.98
CA GLY A 112 9.12 -3.46 -33.48
C GLY A 112 8.42 -4.30 -32.40
N ALA A 113 8.61 -3.97 -31.11
CA ALA A 113 8.10 -4.77 -30.01
C ALA A 113 6.58 -4.80 -29.93
N HIS A 114 5.87 -3.75 -30.38
CA HIS A 114 4.41 -3.60 -30.24
C HIS A 114 3.75 -3.15 -31.54
N TRP A 115 2.44 -3.38 -31.66
CA TRP A 115 1.56 -2.88 -32.72
C TRP A 115 1.88 -3.37 -34.13
N GLY A 116 2.43 -4.58 -34.24
CA GLY A 116 2.58 -5.20 -35.54
C GLY A 116 3.21 -6.59 -35.55
N PRO A 117 3.45 -7.14 -36.77
CA PRO A 117 3.92 -8.51 -36.98
C PRO A 117 5.25 -8.89 -36.32
N ALA A 118 6.03 -7.93 -35.84
CA ALA A 118 7.27 -8.22 -35.11
C ALA A 118 7.05 -8.46 -33.60
N PHE A 119 5.85 -8.22 -33.07
CA PHE A 119 5.54 -8.34 -31.63
C PHE A 119 5.95 -9.69 -31.02
N LEU A 120 5.46 -10.80 -31.60
CA LEU A 120 5.75 -12.16 -31.13
C LEU A 120 7.25 -12.54 -31.27
N PRO A 121 7.89 -12.43 -32.44
CA PRO A 121 9.31 -12.79 -32.59
C PRO A 121 10.24 -11.89 -31.77
N TRP A 122 9.91 -10.61 -31.59
CA TRP A 122 10.70 -9.69 -30.76
C TRP A 122 10.65 -10.10 -29.27
N HIS A 123 9.46 -10.33 -28.73
CA HIS A 123 9.31 -10.75 -27.32
C HIS A 123 9.92 -12.13 -27.08
N ARG A 124 9.86 -13.05 -28.05
CA ARG A 124 10.54 -14.34 -27.97
C ARG A 124 12.06 -14.21 -27.79
N GLU A 125 12.71 -13.37 -28.60
CA GLU A 125 14.15 -13.12 -28.45
C GLU A 125 14.46 -12.41 -27.12
N PHE A 126 13.63 -11.43 -26.74
CA PHE A 126 13.81 -10.72 -25.48
C PHE A 126 13.76 -11.67 -24.27
N LEU A 127 12.78 -12.58 -24.22
CA LEU A 127 12.69 -13.62 -23.19
C LEU A 127 13.90 -14.55 -23.20
N ARG A 128 14.39 -14.93 -24.38
CA ARG A 128 15.58 -15.78 -24.52
C ARG A 128 16.83 -15.10 -23.96
N GLN A 129 17.06 -13.81 -24.25
CA GLN A 129 18.21 -13.09 -23.69
C GLN A 129 18.09 -12.91 -22.18
N PHE A 130 16.88 -12.61 -21.69
CA PHE A 130 16.63 -12.51 -20.26
C PHE A 130 16.84 -13.85 -19.53
N GLU A 131 16.41 -14.97 -20.12
CA GLU A 131 16.65 -16.31 -19.57
C GLU A 131 18.15 -16.65 -19.54
N VAL A 132 18.93 -16.26 -20.55
CA VAL A 132 20.40 -16.38 -20.52
C VAL A 132 21.02 -15.52 -19.41
N ALA A 133 20.49 -14.33 -19.16
CA ALA A 133 20.94 -13.49 -18.04
C ALA A 133 20.66 -14.16 -16.69
N LEU A 134 19.47 -14.75 -16.49
CA LEU A 134 19.16 -15.54 -15.30
C LEU A 134 20.11 -16.73 -15.12
N GLN A 135 20.40 -17.46 -16.20
CA GLN A 135 21.28 -18.63 -16.18
C GLN A 135 22.75 -18.30 -15.89
N ARG A 136 23.18 -17.06 -16.11
CA ARG A 136 24.52 -16.60 -15.70
C ARG A 136 24.62 -16.39 -14.20
N GLU A 137 23.51 -16.06 -13.56
CA GLU A 137 23.44 -15.91 -12.11
C GLU A 137 23.28 -17.28 -11.45
N VAL A 138 22.34 -18.09 -11.94
CA VAL A 138 22.09 -19.44 -11.43
C VAL A 138 21.96 -20.41 -12.62
N PRO A 139 22.99 -21.25 -12.89
CA PRO A 139 22.97 -22.18 -14.01
C PRO A 139 21.77 -23.14 -14.00
N GLY A 140 21.14 -23.31 -15.16
CA GLY A 140 20.02 -24.25 -15.34
C GLY A 140 18.65 -23.70 -14.95
N VAL A 141 18.54 -22.44 -14.48
CA VAL A 141 17.26 -21.79 -14.29
C VAL A 141 16.52 -21.67 -15.63
N ALA A 142 15.23 -22.00 -15.61
CA ALA A 142 14.29 -21.81 -16.71
C ALA A 142 13.33 -20.68 -16.35
N LEU A 143 12.97 -19.84 -17.33
CA LEU A 143 11.97 -18.81 -17.15
C LEU A 143 10.58 -19.45 -17.14
N PRO A 144 9.82 -19.42 -16.02
CA PRO A 144 8.47 -19.96 -16.01
C PRO A 144 7.51 -19.08 -16.79
N TYR A 145 6.35 -19.63 -17.09
CA TYR A 145 5.22 -18.86 -17.60
C TYR A 145 4.12 -18.73 -16.54
N TRP A 146 3.32 -17.66 -16.62
CA TRP A 146 2.14 -17.46 -15.81
C TRP A 146 0.88 -17.64 -16.68
N ASP A 147 0.21 -18.77 -16.51
CA ASP A 147 -1.07 -19.03 -17.16
C ASP A 147 -2.19 -18.34 -16.37
N SER A 148 -2.54 -17.13 -16.80
CA SER A 148 -3.57 -16.33 -16.13
C SER A 148 -4.99 -16.88 -16.31
N THR A 149 -5.20 -17.87 -17.18
CA THR A 149 -6.49 -18.57 -17.31
C THR A 149 -6.81 -19.45 -16.09
N ILE A 150 -5.78 -19.90 -15.38
CA ILE A 150 -5.90 -20.68 -14.14
C ILE A 150 -6.48 -19.80 -13.01
N ASP A 151 -6.15 -18.51 -13.01
CA ASP A 151 -6.63 -17.50 -12.06
C ASP A 151 -8.00 -16.94 -12.46
N ASN A 152 -8.24 -16.75 -13.78
CA ASN A 152 -9.52 -16.26 -14.31
C ASN A 152 -10.74 -17.07 -13.85
N GLY A 153 -10.56 -18.37 -13.55
CA GLY A 153 -11.64 -19.24 -13.10
C GLY A 153 -12.03 -19.11 -11.62
N LEU A 154 -11.36 -18.24 -10.86
CA LEU A 154 -11.70 -17.99 -9.46
C LEU A 154 -12.93 -17.08 -9.30
N PRO A 155 -13.63 -17.12 -8.14
CA PRO A 155 -14.67 -16.13 -7.82
C PRO A 155 -14.14 -14.70 -7.86
N ASP A 156 -12.92 -14.49 -7.38
CA ASP A 156 -12.13 -13.28 -7.57
C ASP A 156 -10.69 -13.68 -7.95
N PRO A 157 -10.20 -13.39 -9.16
CA PRO A 157 -8.84 -13.75 -9.55
C PRO A 157 -7.74 -13.08 -8.70
N SER A 158 -8.05 -11.98 -8.01
CA SER A 158 -7.10 -11.29 -7.11
C SER A 158 -6.88 -12.05 -5.80
N ASP A 159 -7.75 -13.01 -5.50
CA ASP A 159 -7.63 -13.96 -4.39
C ASP A 159 -6.66 -15.10 -4.65
N SER A 160 -6.10 -15.19 -5.85
CA SER A 160 -5.14 -16.22 -6.19
C SER A 160 -3.97 -16.27 -5.21
N VAL A 161 -3.58 -17.50 -4.85
CA VAL A 161 -2.38 -17.79 -4.07
C VAL A 161 -1.09 -17.24 -4.70
N LEU A 162 -1.12 -16.92 -6.01
CA LEU A 162 -0.01 -16.25 -6.69
C LEU A 162 0.43 -14.97 -5.96
N TRP A 163 -0.52 -14.23 -5.36
CA TRP A 163 -0.29 -12.95 -4.68
C TRP A 163 -0.06 -13.09 -3.18
N THR A 164 0.65 -14.15 -2.77
CA THR A 164 1.04 -14.42 -1.38
C THR A 164 2.53 -14.21 -1.17
N ASP A 165 2.93 -14.00 0.09
CA ASP A 165 4.33 -13.89 0.53
C ASP A 165 5.20 -15.07 0.08
N GLU A 166 4.63 -16.26 -0.13
CA GLU A 166 5.36 -17.46 -0.58
C GLU A 166 5.68 -17.43 -2.09
N LEU A 167 4.85 -16.77 -2.89
CA LEU A 167 4.91 -16.75 -4.35
C LEU A 167 5.40 -15.38 -4.85
N MET A 168 4.53 -14.52 -5.38
CA MET A 168 4.95 -13.25 -6.00
C MET A 168 5.00 -12.08 -5.02
N GLY A 169 4.58 -12.28 -3.76
CA GLY A 169 4.31 -11.20 -2.82
C GLY A 169 2.92 -10.58 -3.02
N ASN A 170 2.60 -9.60 -2.18
CA ASN A 170 1.30 -8.93 -2.18
C ASN A 170 0.98 -8.32 -3.55
N GLY A 171 -0.27 -8.50 -3.98
CA GLY A 171 -0.77 -8.03 -5.27
C GLY A 171 -1.20 -6.56 -5.29
N ASN A 172 -1.25 -5.89 -4.14
CA ASN A 172 -1.79 -4.53 -4.04
C ASN A 172 -0.88 -3.63 -3.21
N GLY A 173 -0.69 -2.41 -3.70
CA GLY A 173 0.16 -1.43 -3.07
C GLY A 173 1.63 -1.62 -3.41
N TYR A 174 2.50 -1.07 -2.56
CA TYR A 174 3.93 -1.37 -2.58
C TYR A 174 4.13 -2.85 -2.33
N VAL A 175 4.95 -3.51 -3.15
CA VAL A 175 5.32 -4.91 -2.91
C VAL A 175 6.28 -4.94 -1.72
N LYS A 176 5.76 -5.35 -0.56
CA LYS A 176 6.44 -5.40 0.74
C LYS A 176 6.67 -6.81 1.24
N THR A 177 6.22 -7.80 0.48
CA THR A 177 6.25 -9.21 0.87
C THR A 177 6.75 -10.07 -0.29
N GLY A 178 7.17 -11.28 0.05
CA GLY A 178 7.67 -12.25 -0.94
C GLY A 178 9.04 -11.93 -1.52
N PRO A 179 9.45 -12.66 -2.57
CA PRO A 179 10.83 -12.67 -3.05
C PRO A 179 11.28 -11.35 -3.70
N PHE A 180 10.34 -10.48 -4.06
CA PHE A 180 10.58 -9.21 -4.77
C PHE A 180 10.17 -7.99 -3.94
N HIS A 181 10.14 -8.12 -2.61
CA HIS A 181 9.82 -7.03 -1.70
C HIS A 181 10.84 -5.88 -1.83
N ASP A 182 10.36 -4.65 -1.69
CA ASP A 182 11.18 -3.44 -1.63
C ASP A 182 12.10 -3.20 -2.83
N TRP A 183 11.80 -3.81 -3.98
CA TRP A 183 12.50 -3.50 -5.24
C TRP A 183 12.33 -2.03 -5.62
N ASP A 184 13.44 -1.30 -5.72
CA ASP A 184 13.47 0.04 -6.30
C ASP A 184 13.32 -0.03 -7.83
N THR A 185 12.77 1.01 -8.44
CA THR A 185 12.67 1.13 -9.91
C THR A 185 13.58 2.25 -10.41
N ASN A 186 14.11 2.09 -11.62
CA ASN A 186 14.95 3.12 -12.25
C ASN A 186 14.14 4.36 -12.67
N VAL A 187 12.81 4.25 -12.72
CA VAL A 187 11.88 5.32 -13.10
C VAL A 187 10.74 5.44 -12.09
N LEU A 188 10.10 6.62 -12.08
CA LEU A 188 8.85 6.80 -11.35
C LEU A 188 7.72 6.04 -12.06
N MET A 189 6.78 5.51 -11.28
CA MET A 189 5.57 4.89 -11.81
C MET A 189 4.78 5.92 -12.63
N PRO A 190 4.64 5.72 -13.95
CA PRO A 190 3.94 6.68 -14.80
C PRO A 190 2.45 6.71 -14.45
N LEU A 191 1.81 7.87 -14.66
CA LEU A 191 0.38 8.10 -14.38
C LEU A 191 -0.03 7.99 -12.91
N SER A 192 0.92 7.79 -11.99
CA SER A 192 0.67 7.85 -10.56
C SER A 192 0.55 9.31 -10.09
N PRO A 193 -0.45 9.66 -9.25
CA PRO A 193 -0.51 10.97 -8.61
C PRO A 193 0.60 11.18 -7.57
N VAL A 194 1.26 10.10 -7.15
CA VAL A 194 2.34 10.09 -6.15
C VAL A 194 3.62 9.58 -6.80
N PRO A 195 4.81 10.17 -6.52
CA PRO A 195 6.07 9.69 -7.05
C PRO A 195 6.47 8.34 -6.44
N VAL A 196 5.99 7.26 -7.04
CA VAL A 196 6.29 5.88 -6.63
C VAL A 196 7.55 5.43 -7.37
N LYS A 197 8.61 5.10 -6.63
CA LYS A 197 9.90 4.60 -7.17
C LYS A 197 10.24 3.18 -6.71
N LYS A 198 9.23 2.44 -6.29
CA LYS A 198 9.34 1.05 -5.82
C LYS A 198 8.29 0.20 -6.52
N LEU A 199 8.56 -1.09 -6.64
CA LEU A 199 7.62 -2.04 -7.24
C LEU A 199 6.25 -1.90 -6.59
N TYR A 200 5.26 -1.63 -7.44
CA TYR A 200 3.91 -1.30 -7.04
C TYR A 200 2.92 -2.03 -7.94
N ARG A 201 1.91 -2.65 -7.33
CA ARG A 201 0.89 -3.45 -8.02
C ARG A 201 -0.52 -3.03 -7.60
N TYR A 202 -1.48 -3.35 -8.46
CA TYR A 202 -2.88 -3.11 -8.21
C TYR A 202 -3.72 -4.20 -8.90
N THR A 203 -3.60 -5.42 -8.38
CA THR A 203 -4.24 -6.62 -8.93
C THR A 203 -5.76 -6.56 -8.78
N GLY A 204 -6.47 -6.89 -9.86
CA GLY A 204 -7.93 -6.79 -9.93
C GLY A 204 -8.40 -5.70 -10.89
N GLY A 205 -7.52 -4.75 -11.24
CA GLY A 205 -7.83 -3.65 -12.16
C GLY A 205 -9.09 -2.87 -11.76
N ARG A 206 -9.77 -2.32 -12.78
CA ARG A 206 -11.13 -1.77 -12.66
C ARG A 206 -12.14 -2.91 -12.72
N SER A 207 -13.38 -2.65 -12.34
CA SER A 207 -14.45 -3.66 -12.33
C SER A 207 -14.72 -4.36 -13.67
N THR A 208 -14.28 -3.79 -14.79
CA THR A 208 -14.41 -4.36 -16.14
C THR A 208 -13.17 -5.12 -16.61
N ASP A 209 -12.05 -4.99 -15.90
CA ASP A 209 -10.78 -5.59 -16.29
C ASP A 209 -10.78 -7.07 -15.93
N ARG A 210 -10.20 -7.91 -16.79
CA ARG A 210 -10.17 -9.36 -16.60
C ARG A 210 -8.83 -9.95 -17.00
N LEU A 211 -8.54 -11.15 -16.51
CA LEU A 211 -7.46 -11.99 -17.03
C LEU A 211 -7.88 -12.70 -18.33
N LEU A 212 -6.90 -13.29 -19.01
CA LEU A 212 -7.15 -14.18 -20.15
C LEU A 212 -8.04 -15.34 -19.71
N SER A 213 -8.98 -15.74 -20.56
CA SER A 213 -9.86 -16.89 -20.33
C SER A 213 -9.46 -18.06 -21.23
N GLN A 214 -10.01 -19.25 -20.96
CA GLN A 214 -9.79 -20.40 -21.83
C GLN A 214 -10.30 -20.14 -23.26
N SER A 215 -11.40 -19.39 -23.43
CA SER A 215 -11.90 -19.05 -24.76
C SER A 215 -10.94 -18.17 -25.55
N ASP A 216 -10.14 -17.32 -24.88
CA ASP A 216 -9.10 -16.53 -25.53
C ASP A 216 -7.97 -17.44 -26.06
N VAL A 217 -7.56 -18.43 -25.27
CA VAL A 217 -6.56 -19.44 -25.68
C VAL A 217 -7.06 -20.26 -26.87
N ASP A 218 -8.31 -20.72 -26.79
CA ASP A 218 -8.94 -21.49 -27.87
C ASP A 218 -9.05 -20.68 -29.16
N TRP A 219 -9.34 -19.38 -29.06
CA TRP A 219 -9.36 -18.46 -30.20
C TRP A 219 -8.01 -18.36 -30.89
N VAL A 220 -6.91 -18.30 -30.12
CA VAL A 220 -5.53 -18.26 -30.67
C VAL A 220 -5.21 -19.57 -31.38
N ALA A 221 -5.53 -20.70 -30.74
CA ALA A 221 -5.28 -22.03 -31.30
C ALA A 221 -6.13 -22.33 -32.54
N SER A 222 -7.24 -21.60 -32.77
CA SER A 222 -8.12 -21.77 -33.91
C SER A 222 -7.73 -20.94 -35.14
N ARG A 223 -6.73 -20.07 -35.05
CA ARG A 223 -6.27 -19.29 -36.21
C ARG A 223 -5.62 -20.20 -37.26
N ASN A 224 -5.55 -19.76 -38.51
CA ASN A 224 -4.99 -20.58 -39.61
C ASN A 224 -3.57 -20.17 -40.03
N ASN A 225 -3.21 -18.90 -39.86
CA ASN A 225 -1.93 -18.36 -40.32
C ASN A 225 -1.46 -17.24 -39.39
N TYR A 226 -0.18 -16.92 -39.45
CA TYR A 226 0.44 -15.93 -38.57
C TYR A 226 -0.19 -14.53 -38.71
N SER A 227 -0.66 -14.14 -39.91
CA SER A 227 -1.22 -12.80 -40.14
C SER A 227 -2.40 -12.50 -39.22
N GLU A 228 -3.24 -13.49 -38.92
CA GLU A 228 -4.40 -13.39 -38.03
C GLU A 228 -4.05 -13.14 -36.56
N LEU A 229 -2.79 -13.35 -36.17
CA LEU A 229 -2.26 -13.07 -34.83
C LEU A 229 -1.50 -11.73 -34.76
N THR A 230 -1.58 -10.90 -35.81
CA THR A 230 -0.86 -9.62 -35.87
C THR A 230 -1.78 -8.42 -35.82
N PHE A 231 -1.41 -7.42 -35.03
CA PHE A 231 -2.20 -6.19 -34.81
C PHE A 231 -2.64 -5.45 -36.09
N CYS A 232 -1.84 -5.53 -37.15
CA CYS A 232 -2.11 -4.88 -38.42
C CYS A 232 -3.29 -5.48 -39.19
N HIS A 233 -3.55 -6.76 -38.94
CA HIS A 233 -4.66 -7.49 -39.51
C HIS A 233 -5.81 -7.58 -38.50
N ASP A 234 -5.50 -8.04 -37.29
CA ASP A 234 -6.44 -8.20 -36.20
C ASP A 234 -5.79 -7.77 -34.88
N LYS A 235 -6.36 -6.74 -34.26
CA LYS A 235 -5.89 -6.19 -32.99
C LYS A 235 -6.17 -7.12 -31.81
N THR A 236 -7.02 -8.12 -32.00
CA THR A 236 -7.58 -8.95 -30.93
C THR A 236 -6.49 -9.64 -30.12
N PHE A 237 -5.49 -10.27 -30.74
CA PHE A 237 -4.44 -10.98 -30.00
C PHE A 237 -3.62 -10.07 -29.09
N GLU A 238 -3.09 -8.97 -29.63
CA GLU A 238 -2.32 -8.02 -28.83
C GLU A 238 -3.23 -7.23 -27.86
N SER A 239 -4.53 -7.10 -28.12
CA SER A 239 -5.45 -6.57 -27.11
C SER A 239 -5.74 -7.57 -25.98
N MET A 240 -5.80 -8.88 -26.30
CA MET A 240 -5.98 -9.95 -25.33
C MET A 240 -4.77 -10.10 -24.41
N HIS A 241 -3.53 -10.03 -24.92
CA HIS A 241 -2.35 -10.03 -24.03
C HIS A 241 -2.41 -8.83 -23.06
N GLY A 242 -2.82 -7.65 -23.55
CA GLY A 242 -2.98 -6.44 -22.76
C GLY A 242 -3.96 -6.55 -21.59
N LEU A 243 -4.87 -7.54 -21.59
CA LEU A 243 -5.80 -7.79 -20.49
C LEU A 243 -5.07 -8.06 -19.17
N SER A 244 -4.03 -8.91 -19.19
CA SER A 244 -3.29 -9.25 -17.97
C SER A 244 -2.43 -8.07 -17.48
N HIS A 245 -1.90 -7.26 -18.39
CA HIS A 245 -1.20 -6.00 -18.06
C HIS A 245 -2.09 -5.04 -17.28
N VAL A 246 -3.29 -4.79 -17.81
CA VAL A 246 -4.25 -3.87 -17.19
C VAL A 246 -4.75 -4.42 -15.85
N TRP A 247 -5.00 -5.73 -15.77
CA TRP A 247 -5.52 -6.38 -14.57
C TRP A 247 -4.53 -6.41 -13.41
N VAL A 248 -3.23 -6.60 -13.66
CA VAL A 248 -2.20 -6.52 -12.60
C VAL A 248 -1.98 -5.06 -12.15
N GLY A 249 -2.19 -4.10 -13.04
CA GLY A 249 -2.08 -2.68 -12.72
C GLY A 249 -0.65 -2.24 -12.40
N GLY A 250 -0.50 -1.10 -11.71
CA GLY A 250 0.81 -0.57 -11.31
C GLY A 250 1.78 -0.44 -12.49
N PHE A 251 3.00 -0.97 -12.36
CA PHE A 251 3.97 -0.97 -13.45
C PHE A 251 3.51 -1.79 -14.67
N MET A 252 2.79 -2.90 -14.46
CA MET A 252 2.26 -3.73 -15.55
C MET A 252 1.28 -2.98 -16.46
N PHE A 253 0.60 -1.94 -15.96
CA PHE A 253 -0.35 -1.14 -16.74
C PHE A 253 0.32 -0.33 -17.87
N VAL A 254 1.56 0.10 -17.68
CA VAL A 254 2.24 1.03 -18.59
C VAL A 254 3.28 0.28 -19.42
N ILE A 255 3.00 0.13 -20.71
CA ILE A 255 3.83 -0.63 -21.69
C ILE A 255 5.32 -0.39 -21.48
N ARG A 256 5.76 0.88 -21.46
CA ARG A 256 7.17 1.28 -21.37
C ARG A 256 7.89 0.71 -20.14
N VAL A 257 7.22 0.66 -18.99
CA VAL A 257 7.86 0.32 -17.70
C VAL A 257 7.39 -1.01 -17.13
N SER A 258 6.51 -1.71 -17.85
CA SER A 258 5.96 -3.00 -17.43
C SER A 258 7.01 -4.07 -17.10
N PRO A 259 8.19 -4.13 -17.75
CA PRO A 259 9.23 -5.09 -17.35
C PRO A 259 9.85 -4.84 -15.95
N ASN A 260 9.54 -3.74 -15.28
CA ASN A 260 9.92 -3.56 -13.87
C ASN A 260 9.27 -4.61 -12.95
N ASP A 261 8.13 -5.18 -13.34
CA ASP A 261 7.47 -6.24 -12.59
C ASP A 261 7.90 -7.63 -13.10
N PRO A 262 8.39 -8.54 -12.24
CA PRO A 262 8.74 -9.91 -12.64
C PRO A 262 7.63 -10.69 -13.34
N THR A 263 6.36 -10.36 -13.06
CA THR A 263 5.20 -10.97 -13.71
C THR A 263 5.15 -10.69 -15.22
N PHE A 264 5.80 -9.62 -15.70
CA PHE A 264 5.94 -9.30 -17.12
C PHE A 264 6.55 -10.47 -17.90
N TYR A 265 7.71 -10.96 -17.44
CA TYR A 265 8.45 -12.00 -18.14
C TYR A 265 7.67 -13.33 -18.15
N MET A 266 6.98 -13.63 -17.05
CA MET A 266 6.14 -14.83 -16.94
C MET A 266 4.88 -14.72 -17.82
N HIS A 267 4.26 -13.54 -17.89
CA HIS A 267 3.13 -13.28 -18.78
C HIS A 267 3.53 -13.43 -20.25
N HIS A 268 4.63 -12.80 -20.67
CA HIS A 268 5.11 -12.90 -22.04
C HIS A 268 5.59 -14.31 -22.40
N ALA A 269 6.14 -15.08 -21.45
CA ALA A 269 6.42 -16.50 -21.66
C ALA A 269 5.13 -17.31 -21.90
N PHE A 270 4.00 -16.95 -21.27
CA PHE A 270 2.70 -17.57 -21.55
C PHE A 270 2.15 -17.17 -22.93
N VAL A 271 2.33 -15.91 -23.34
CA VAL A 271 1.99 -15.44 -24.69
C VAL A 271 2.79 -16.19 -25.76
N ASP A 272 4.10 -16.38 -25.54
CA ASP A 272 4.95 -17.16 -26.44
C ASP A 272 4.58 -18.66 -26.43
N PHE A 273 4.20 -19.22 -25.28
CA PHE A 273 3.68 -20.59 -25.18
C PHE A 273 2.42 -20.77 -26.05
N MET A 274 1.43 -19.87 -25.95
CA MET A 274 0.23 -19.92 -26.78
C MET A 274 0.56 -19.83 -28.28
N TRP A 275 1.49 -18.95 -28.64
CA TRP A 275 1.95 -18.85 -30.03
C TRP A 275 2.64 -20.12 -30.50
N GLU A 276 3.50 -20.73 -29.69
CA GLU A 276 4.16 -21.98 -30.02
C GLU A 276 3.17 -23.14 -30.17
N GLN A 277 2.12 -23.22 -29.33
CA GLN A 277 1.04 -24.19 -29.50
C GLN A 277 0.31 -24.01 -30.85
N PHE A 278 0.00 -22.77 -31.23
CA PHE A 278 -0.54 -22.46 -32.55
C PHE A 278 0.42 -22.93 -33.67
N ARG A 279 1.71 -22.59 -33.59
CA ARG A 279 2.72 -23.00 -34.58
C ARG A 279 2.80 -24.52 -34.70
N GLN A 280 2.72 -25.24 -33.58
CA GLN A 280 2.78 -26.69 -33.55
C GLN A 280 1.55 -27.36 -34.19
N LYS A 281 0.37 -26.79 -33.95
CA LYS A 281 -0.91 -27.33 -34.42
C LYS A 281 -1.23 -26.97 -35.86
N GLN A 282 -0.93 -25.74 -36.28
CA GLN A 282 -1.44 -25.15 -37.54
C GLN A 282 -0.39 -25.06 -38.65
N GLN A 283 0.91 -25.10 -38.31
CA GLN A 283 1.99 -24.90 -39.26
C GLN A 283 2.91 -26.13 -39.34
N THR A 284 3.30 -26.47 -40.57
CA THR A 284 4.43 -27.39 -40.80
C THR A 284 5.72 -26.77 -40.30
N ARG A 285 6.73 -27.60 -40.05
CA ARG A 285 8.04 -27.14 -39.57
C ARG A 285 8.71 -26.12 -40.51
N GLU A 286 8.49 -26.20 -41.82
CA GLU A 286 8.98 -25.21 -42.78
C GLU A 286 8.16 -23.91 -42.74
N GLN A 287 6.83 -24.01 -42.66
CA GLN A 287 5.95 -22.84 -42.56
C GLN A 287 6.26 -22.01 -41.32
N ARG A 288 6.59 -22.66 -40.20
CA ARG A 288 6.97 -22.01 -38.94
C ARG A 288 8.09 -20.97 -39.06
N GLU A 289 9.00 -21.11 -40.04
CA GLU A 289 10.12 -20.20 -40.25
C GLU A 289 9.87 -19.16 -41.36
N LYS A 290 8.76 -19.27 -42.09
CA LYS A 290 8.47 -18.45 -43.29
C LYS A 290 7.12 -17.75 -43.26
N ASP A 291 6.15 -18.28 -42.50
CA ASP A 291 4.82 -17.71 -42.38
C ASP A 291 4.88 -16.42 -41.58
N TYR A 292 4.68 -15.31 -42.28
CA TYR A 292 4.76 -13.97 -41.74
C TYR A 292 3.71 -13.08 -42.39
N ALA A 293 3.32 -12.02 -41.69
CA ALA A 293 2.23 -11.17 -42.15
C ALA A 293 2.59 -10.39 -43.41
N ARG A 294 1.69 -10.41 -44.40
CA ARG A 294 1.83 -9.61 -45.63
C ARG A 294 1.59 -8.12 -45.38
N LYS A 295 0.62 -7.80 -44.52
CA LYS A 295 0.29 -6.42 -44.13
C LYS A 295 1.13 -6.01 -42.92
N ILE A 296 2.01 -5.04 -43.13
CA ILE A 296 2.90 -4.51 -42.09
C ILE A 296 2.50 -3.06 -41.78
N CYS A 297 2.32 -2.71 -40.51
CA CYS A 297 1.85 -1.37 -40.08
C CYS A 297 2.92 -0.29 -40.23
N SER A 298 4.19 -0.69 -40.27
CA SER A 298 5.35 0.20 -40.40
C SER A 298 6.52 -0.58 -41.01
N ARG A 299 7.56 0.13 -41.44
CA ARG A 299 8.77 -0.51 -42.00
C ARG A 299 9.48 -1.37 -40.97
N GLN A 300 9.39 -1.03 -39.69
CA GLN A 300 10.02 -1.74 -38.57
C GLN A 300 9.43 -3.14 -38.36
N HIS A 301 8.20 -3.39 -38.81
CA HIS A 301 7.59 -4.71 -38.75
C HIS A 301 7.82 -5.55 -40.01
N SER A 302 8.60 -5.08 -40.99
CA SER A 302 8.91 -5.87 -42.18
C SER A 302 9.66 -7.16 -41.81
N PHE A 303 9.42 -8.24 -42.56
CA PHE A 303 10.08 -9.54 -42.38
C PHE A 303 11.62 -9.42 -42.34
N TYR A 304 12.19 -8.54 -43.17
CA TYR A 304 13.63 -8.31 -43.26
C TYR A 304 14.12 -7.09 -42.45
N ALA A 305 13.23 -6.41 -41.71
CA ALA A 305 13.65 -5.28 -40.90
C ALA A 305 14.52 -5.73 -39.71
N PRO A 306 15.49 -4.89 -39.29
CA PRO A 306 16.26 -5.14 -38.08
C PRO A 306 15.35 -5.21 -36.85
N MET A 307 15.55 -6.23 -36.02
CA MET A 307 14.87 -6.44 -34.75
C MET A 307 15.58 -5.65 -33.65
N LYS A 308 15.50 -4.31 -33.71
CA LYS A 308 16.20 -3.44 -32.75
C LYS A 308 15.76 -3.73 -31.30
N PRO A 309 16.69 -3.67 -30.32
CA PRO A 309 18.12 -3.37 -30.46
C PRO A 309 19.00 -4.61 -30.77
N PHE A 310 18.40 -5.79 -30.93
CA PHE A 310 19.13 -7.03 -31.19
C PHE A 310 19.77 -7.05 -32.58
N ASN A 311 20.91 -7.71 -32.69
CA ASN A 311 21.60 -7.93 -33.96
C ASN A 311 20.96 -9.06 -34.79
N LEU A 312 19.64 -8.99 -34.96
CA LEU A 312 18.80 -9.94 -35.68
C LEU A 312 17.83 -9.21 -36.59
N ARG A 313 17.15 -9.94 -37.48
CA ARG A 313 15.98 -9.44 -38.22
C ARG A 313 14.72 -10.10 -37.69
N ASN A 314 13.57 -9.48 -37.92
CA ASN A 314 12.28 -10.02 -37.46
C ASN A 314 12.04 -11.48 -37.90
N LYS A 315 12.43 -11.83 -39.13
CA LYS A 315 12.36 -13.22 -39.62
C LYS A 315 13.17 -14.23 -38.80
N ASP A 316 14.27 -13.79 -38.18
CA ASP A 316 15.18 -14.68 -37.46
C ASP A 316 14.53 -15.16 -36.15
N GLY A 317 13.60 -14.36 -35.58
CA GLY A 317 12.76 -14.71 -34.43
C GLY A 317 11.69 -15.78 -34.71
N LEU A 318 11.45 -16.12 -35.98
CA LEU A 318 10.53 -17.20 -36.37
C LEU A 318 11.19 -18.57 -36.37
N SER A 319 12.44 -18.72 -35.96
CA SER A 319 13.12 -20.00 -36.14
C SER A 319 12.64 -21.08 -35.20
N ASN A 320 12.72 -22.33 -35.66
CA ASN A 320 12.52 -23.48 -34.80
C ASN A 320 13.68 -23.70 -33.81
N ASP A 321 14.85 -23.09 -34.08
CA ASP A 321 16.03 -23.22 -33.22
C ASP A 321 15.74 -22.87 -31.76
N TYR A 322 14.86 -21.89 -31.49
CA TYR A 322 14.43 -21.51 -30.13
C TYR A 322 13.91 -22.74 -29.36
N THR A 323 12.96 -23.47 -29.95
CA THR A 323 12.32 -24.60 -29.29
C THR A 323 13.07 -25.92 -29.49
N ASP A 324 13.97 -25.99 -30.47
CA ASP A 324 14.84 -27.16 -30.69
C ASP A 324 16.04 -27.20 -29.71
N PHE A 325 16.62 -26.04 -29.37
CA PHE A 325 17.90 -25.98 -28.66
C PHE A 325 17.91 -25.19 -27.37
N TRP A 326 17.01 -24.23 -27.16
CA TRP A 326 17.07 -23.32 -26.02
C TRP A 326 16.09 -23.70 -24.93
N TYR A 327 14.82 -23.82 -25.29
CA TYR A 327 13.79 -24.13 -24.31
C TYR A 327 12.68 -25.01 -24.88
N GLU A 328 11.87 -25.55 -24.00
CA GLU A 328 10.57 -26.13 -24.32
C GLU A 328 9.55 -25.77 -23.27
N TYR A 329 8.27 -25.96 -23.58
CA TYR A 329 7.19 -25.70 -22.64
C TYR A 329 6.61 -27.01 -22.15
N GLU A 330 6.45 -27.13 -20.84
CA GLU A 330 5.65 -28.19 -20.22
C GLU A 330 4.24 -27.66 -19.99
N PRO A 331 3.20 -28.19 -20.69
CA PRO A 331 1.83 -27.74 -20.49
C PRO A 331 1.28 -28.16 -19.13
N VAL A 332 0.34 -27.39 -18.60
CA VAL A 332 -0.37 -27.75 -17.37
C VAL A 332 -1.27 -28.95 -17.64
N ARG A 333 -1.06 -30.04 -16.91
CA ARG A 333 -2.00 -31.18 -16.90
C ARG A 333 -3.23 -30.78 -16.09
N HIS A 334 -4.36 -30.62 -16.76
CA HIS A 334 -5.64 -30.40 -16.09
C HIS A 334 -6.20 -31.70 -15.54
N CYS A 335 -6.93 -31.60 -14.42
CA CYS A 335 -7.62 -32.74 -13.84
C CYS A 335 -8.72 -33.26 -14.77
N SER A 336 -9.06 -34.54 -14.62
CA SER A 336 -10.10 -35.22 -15.40
C SER A 336 -10.92 -36.12 -14.49
N PHE A 337 -11.97 -36.74 -15.05
CA PHE A 337 -12.78 -37.72 -14.31
C PHE A 337 -11.94 -38.85 -13.71
N ASP A 338 -10.95 -39.34 -14.47
CA ASP A 338 -10.06 -40.44 -14.03
C ASP A 338 -8.95 -39.96 -13.07
N GLN A 339 -8.56 -38.68 -13.17
CA GLN A 339 -7.52 -38.06 -12.35
C GLN A 339 -8.03 -36.74 -11.75
N PRO A 340 -8.85 -36.77 -10.69
CA PRO A 340 -9.52 -35.60 -10.13
C PRO A 340 -8.60 -34.72 -9.25
N TYR A 341 -7.32 -34.61 -9.61
CA TYR A 341 -6.31 -33.87 -8.87
C TYR A 341 -5.33 -33.15 -9.82
N CYS A 342 -4.72 -32.08 -9.32
CA CYS A 342 -3.74 -31.26 -10.01
C CYS A 342 -2.31 -31.55 -9.51
N ASP A 343 -1.31 -31.33 -10.34
CA ASP A 343 0.11 -31.65 -10.02
C ASP A 343 0.80 -30.60 -9.13
N SER A 344 0.06 -29.61 -8.63
CA SER A 344 0.59 -28.51 -7.84
C SER A 344 -0.24 -28.29 -6.58
N ASN A 345 0.44 -28.09 -5.44
CA ASN A 345 -0.19 -27.74 -4.16
C ASN A 345 -0.86 -26.36 -4.17
N TYR A 346 -0.56 -25.53 -5.17
CA TYR A 346 -1.15 -24.21 -5.37
C TYR A 346 -2.33 -24.22 -6.35
N MET A 347 -2.76 -25.40 -6.80
CA MET A 347 -3.90 -25.57 -7.68
C MET A 347 -4.90 -26.55 -7.09
N PHE A 348 -6.18 -26.40 -7.44
CA PHE A 348 -7.25 -27.34 -7.12
C PHE A 348 -8.01 -27.74 -8.38
N CYS A 349 -8.66 -28.89 -8.33
CA CYS A 349 -9.50 -29.34 -9.43
C CYS A 349 -10.89 -28.70 -9.35
N ASP A 350 -11.24 -27.89 -10.35
CA ASP A 350 -12.62 -27.48 -10.60
C ASP A 350 -13.35 -28.64 -11.29
N LEU A 351 -14.12 -29.40 -10.51
CA LEU A 351 -14.87 -30.56 -10.97
C LEU A 351 -16.00 -30.22 -11.95
N ARG A 352 -16.42 -28.94 -12.04
CA ARG A 352 -17.46 -28.51 -13.01
C ARG A 352 -16.87 -28.34 -14.40
N ALA A 353 -15.65 -27.81 -14.47
CA ALA A 353 -14.94 -27.59 -15.72
C ALA A 353 -13.96 -28.73 -16.07
N TRP A 354 -13.68 -29.64 -15.13
CA TRP A 354 -12.55 -30.59 -15.20
C TRP A 354 -11.26 -29.87 -15.56
N ARG A 355 -10.93 -28.83 -14.79
CA ARG A 355 -9.75 -28.00 -15.01
C ARG A 355 -9.06 -27.66 -13.71
N CYS A 356 -7.73 -27.63 -13.75
CA CYS A 356 -6.95 -27.09 -12.64
C CYS A 356 -7.08 -25.56 -12.61
N ARG A 357 -7.44 -25.04 -11.44
CA ARG A 357 -7.57 -23.61 -11.12
C ARG A 357 -6.62 -23.26 -9.97
N SER A 358 -6.31 -21.98 -9.83
CA SER A 358 -5.45 -21.51 -8.74
C SER A 358 -6.14 -21.77 -7.40
N LYS A 359 -5.41 -22.07 -6.34
CA LYS A 359 -5.98 -21.98 -4.99
C LYS A 359 -6.11 -20.53 -4.56
N VAL A 360 -7.03 -20.30 -3.62
CA VAL A 360 -7.32 -19.01 -3.01
C VAL A 360 -6.53 -18.85 -1.71
N GLN A 361 -5.92 -17.69 -1.52
CA GLN A 361 -5.19 -17.35 -0.30
C GLN A 361 -6.13 -17.21 0.92
N LEU A 362 -5.57 -17.25 2.13
CA LEU A 362 -6.33 -17.06 3.36
C LEU A 362 -7.06 -15.69 3.33
N GLY A 363 -8.32 -15.68 3.76
CA GLY A 363 -9.19 -14.51 3.71
C GLY A 363 -9.87 -14.26 2.37
N GLY A 364 -9.57 -15.06 1.35
CA GLY A 364 -10.13 -14.86 0.01
C GLY A 364 -11.48 -15.52 -0.24
N ASN A 365 -12.14 -15.10 -1.31
CA ASN A 365 -13.45 -15.53 -1.73
C ASN A 365 -13.42 -16.94 -2.37
N CYS A 366 -14.16 -17.87 -1.76
CA CYS A 366 -14.33 -19.23 -2.25
C CYS A 366 -15.80 -19.57 -2.59
N THR A 367 -16.62 -18.53 -2.84
CA THR A 367 -18.04 -18.67 -3.21
C THR A 367 -18.21 -19.64 -4.37
N GLY A 368 -19.17 -20.57 -4.23
CA GLY A 368 -19.47 -21.57 -5.25
C GLY A 368 -18.55 -22.80 -5.26
N PHE A 369 -17.49 -22.82 -4.45
CA PHE A 369 -16.49 -23.90 -4.38
C PHE A 369 -16.31 -24.49 -2.97
N GLY A 370 -17.31 -24.33 -2.08
CA GLY A 370 -17.17 -24.72 -0.67
C GLY A 370 -16.88 -26.20 -0.38
N GLN A 371 -17.13 -27.09 -1.34
CA GLN A 371 -16.86 -28.54 -1.21
C GLN A 371 -15.57 -28.98 -1.93
N THR A 372 -14.77 -28.05 -2.44
CA THR A 372 -13.51 -28.34 -3.12
C THR A 372 -12.31 -27.91 -2.27
N ASP A 373 -11.12 -28.34 -2.67
CA ASP A 373 -9.83 -27.94 -2.07
C ASP A 373 -9.36 -26.56 -2.60
N ILE A 374 -10.28 -25.62 -2.80
CA ILE A 374 -9.99 -24.28 -3.35
C ILE A 374 -9.07 -23.47 -2.45
N CYS A 375 -9.15 -23.63 -1.13
CA CYS A 375 -8.42 -22.80 -0.18
C CYS A 375 -6.99 -23.32 0.06
N TYR A 376 -6.00 -22.45 -0.11
CA TYR A 376 -4.61 -22.78 0.18
C TYR A 376 -4.36 -22.81 1.70
N LYS A 377 -3.86 -23.94 2.22
CA LYS A 377 -3.54 -24.16 3.65
C LYS A 377 -4.69 -23.77 4.61
N SER A 378 -5.94 -23.80 4.14
CA SER A 378 -7.14 -23.36 4.86
C SER A 378 -8.40 -24.01 4.27
N PHE A 379 -9.59 -23.69 4.81
CA PHE A 379 -10.86 -24.30 4.40
C PHE A 379 -11.87 -23.23 3.99
N CYS A 380 -12.75 -23.56 3.04
CA CYS A 380 -13.81 -22.65 2.64
C CYS A 380 -14.95 -22.69 3.67
N ILE A 381 -15.04 -21.65 4.50
CA ILE A 381 -16.03 -21.53 5.57
C ILE A 381 -16.81 -20.24 5.34
N GLN A 382 -18.13 -20.34 5.20
CA GLN A 382 -19.00 -19.19 4.89
C GLN A 382 -18.51 -18.39 3.66
N SER A 383 -18.15 -19.09 2.59
CA SER A 383 -17.65 -18.51 1.33
C SER A 383 -16.31 -17.76 1.43
N VAL A 384 -15.58 -17.90 2.54
CA VAL A 384 -14.25 -17.31 2.72
C VAL A 384 -13.25 -18.38 3.15
N CYS A 385 -12.03 -18.33 2.62
CA CYS A 385 -10.95 -19.23 3.05
C CYS A 385 -10.47 -18.86 4.46
N ARG A 386 -10.69 -19.75 5.43
CA ARG A 386 -10.42 -19.54 6.87
C ARG A 386 -9.77 -20.76 7.51
N LEU A 387 -9.08 -20.57 8.63
CA LEU A 387 -8.58 -21.68 9.45
C LEU A 387 -9.71 -22.20 10.37
N PRO A 388 -9.77 -23.51 10.71
CA PRO A 388 -10.85 -24.11 11.52
C PRO A 388 -10.97 -23.64 12.98
N ALA A 389 -10.31 -22.54 13.37
CA ALA A 389 -10.24 -22.05 14.75
C ALA A 389 -10.30 -20.51 14.85
N THR A 390 -10.74 -19.80 13.81
CA THR A 390 -10.83 -18.32 13.86
C THR A 390 -12.07 -17.79 14.57
N GLU A 391 -13.02 -18.65 14.96
CA GLU A 391 -14.08 -18.27 15.89
C GLU A 391 -13.53 -18.30 17.33
N GLY A 392 -13.13 -17.13 17.83
CA GLY A 392 -13.03 -16.93 19.28
C GLY A 392 -11.82 -17.54 19.97
N ASN A 393 -10.66 -17.65 19.31
CA ASN A 393 -9.41 -17.90 20.04
C ASN A 393 -9.10 -16.69 20.93
N GLY A 394 -9.52 -16.81 22.20
CA GLY A 394 -9.27 -15.91 23.32
C GLY A 394 -7.80 -15.80 23.69
N TYR A 395 -6.93 -15.53 22.71
CA TYR A 395 -5.65 -14.90 22.97
C TYR A 395 -5.94 -13.50 23.51
N GLN A 396 -6.06 -13.39 24.84
CA GLN A 396 -5.80 -12.13 25.53
C GLN A 396 -4.34 -11.78 25.27
N ARG A 397 -4.08 -11.05 24.19
CA ARG A 397 -2.75 -10.55 23.87
C ARG A 397 -2.47 -9.38 24.83
N LYS A 398 -1.56 -9.61 25.77
CA LYS A 398 -1.07 -8.57 26.68
C LYS A 398 -0.15 -7.66 25.88
N GLU A 399 -0.55 -6.40 25.69
CA GLU A 399 0.41 -5.36 25.33
C GLU A 399 1.55 -5.37 26.35
N LYS A 400 2.79 -5.47 25.87
CA LYS A 400 3.95 -5.25 26.74
C LYS A 400 3.90 -3.77 27.15
N LYS A 401 4.01 -3.47 28.44
CA LYS A 401 4.21 -2.08 28.89
C LYS A 401 5.51 -1.57 28.29
N GLN A 402 5.41 -0.63 27.38
CA GLN A 402 6.56 0.02 26.76
C GLN A 402 6.85 1.34 27.51
N SER A 403 8.07 1.46 28.02
CA SER A 403 8.56 2.68 28.67
C SER A 403 9.39 3.50 27.69
N GLY A 404 9.25 4.83 27.70
CA GLY A 404 10.05 5.71 26.85
C GLY A 404 9.57 5.84 25.41
N VAL A 405 8.29 5.58 25.15
CA VAL A 405 7.64 5.76 23.85
C VAL A 405 6.70 6.96 23.85
N VAL A 406 6.46 7.51 22.66
CA VAL A 406 5.30 8.38 22.37
C VAL A 406 4.21 7.58 21.67
N TRP A 407 2.98 8.05 21.74
CA TRP A 407 1.82 7.41 21.11
C TRP A 407 1.29 8.26 19.98
N ALA A 408 1.02 7.66 18.82
CA ALA A 408 0.30 8.27 17.71
C ALA A 408 -0.95 7.44 17.34
N LYS A 409 -1.92 8.04 16.66
CA LYS A 409 -3.10 7.33 16.13
C LYS A 409 -2.95 6.97 14.67
N THR A 410 -3.57 5.87 14.28
CA THR A 410 -3.79 5.45 12.89
C THR A 410 -5.10 4.65 12.80
N MET A 411 -5.52 4.30 11.60
CA MET A 411 -6.76 3.57 11.36
C MET A 411 -6.55 2.46 10.34
N MET A 412 -7.23 1.33 10.52
CA MET A 412 -7.28 0.24 9.55
C MET A 412 -8.68 0.09 8.99
N VAL A 413 -8.79 -0.08 7.67
CA VAL A 413 -10.06 -0.22 6.94
C VAL A 413 -10.12 -1.50 6.09
N THR A 414 -11.34 -1.98 5.91
CA THR A 414 -11.71 -3.18 5.15
C THR A 414 -11.96 -2.86 3.66
N ASP A 415 -12.34 -3.88 2.88
CA ASP A 415 -12.66 -3.83 1.46
C ASP A 415 -13.82 -2.90 1.08
N GLU A 416 -14.67 -2.55 2.03
CA GLU A 416 -15.82 -1.66 1.86
C GLU A 416 -15.54 -0.24 2.40
N ASP A 417 -14.26 0.08 2.64
CA ASP A 417 -13.79 1.28 3.35
C ASP A 417 -14.36 1.38 4.79
N GLU A 418 -14.92 0.30 5.34
CA GLU A 418 -15.40 0.25 6.73
C GLU A 418 -14.26 -0.01 7.72
N PRO A 419 -14.35 0.46 8.97
CA PRO A 419 -13.38 0.15 10.01
C PRO A 419 -13.11 -1.35 10.19
N LEU A 420 -11.84 -1.75 10.19
CA LEU A 420 -11.46 -3.12 10.52
C LEU A 420 -11.55 -3.30 12.05
N LEU A 421 -12.34 -4.28 12.52
CA LEU A 421 -12.61 -4.51 13.95
C LEU A 421 -12.08 -5.85 14.52
N SER A 422 -11.26 -6.57 13.77
CA SER A 422 -10.62 -7.80 14.25
C SER A 422 -9.40 -7.56 15.16
N GLY A 423 -9.47 -8.00 16.42
CA GLY A 423 -8.38 -7.88 17.41
C GLY A 423 -7.08 -8.64 17.12
N ILE A 424 -6.95 -9.30 15.95
CA ILE A 424 -5.71 -9.95 15.49
C ILE A 424 -4.99 -9.09 14.43
N ALA A 425 -5.71 -8.17 13.78
CA ALA A 425 -5.10 -7.18 12.91
C ALA A 425 -4.13 -6.31 13.72
N HIS A 426 -2.98 -6.01 13.13
CA HIS A 426 -1.89 -5.36 13.83
C HIS A 426 -1.00 -4.57 12.89
N ILE A 427 -0.24 -3.66 13.48
CA ILE A 427 0.79 -2.88 12.81
C ILE A 427 2.11 -3.13 13.52
N ILE A 428 3.10 -3.58 12.77
CA ILE A 428 4.48 -3.72 13.23
C ILE A 428 5.18 -2.39 12.97
N VAL A 429 5.71 -1.78 14.02
CA VAL A 429 6.55 -0.58 13.99
C VAL A 429 8.00 -1.03 14.09
N LYS A 430 8.81 -0.73 13.08
CA LYS A 430 10.25 -1.03 13.05
C LYS A 430 11.04 0.27 13.05
N ASP A 431 11.94 0.42 14.01
CA ASP A 431 12.87 1.54 14.07
C ASP A 431 14.13 1.32 13.21
N GLU A 432 14.97 2.35 13.06
CA GLU A 432 16.22 2.25 12.28
C GLU A 432 17.24 1.26 12.88
N ALA A 433 17.13 0.94 14.18
CA ALA A 433 17.99 -0.03 14.84
C ALA A 433 17.48 -1.48 14.68
N GLY A 434 16.33 -1.68 14.01
CA GLY A 434 15.70 -2.97 13.81
C GLY A 434 14.88 -3.46 15.00
N ASN A 435 14.62 -2.63 16.02
CA ASN A 435 13.71 -3.00 17.10
C ASN A 435 12.26 -2.95 16.60
N GLU A 436 11.49 -3.96 16.98
CA GLU A 436 10.10 -4.09 16.59
C GLU A 436 9.16 -3.88 17.79
N ALA A 437 8.13 -3.05 17.58
CA ALA A 437 6.98 -2.93 18.46
C ALA A 437 5.72 -3.31 17.67
N VAL A 438 4.79 -4.02 18.31
CA VAL A 438 3.53 -4.42 17.66
C VAL A 438 2.37 -3.72 18.34
N ALA A 439 1.61 -2.98 17.54
CA ALA A 439 0.38 -2.33 17.94
C ALA A 439 -0.82 -3.16 17.49
N TYR A 440 -1.67 -3.54 18.44
CA TYR A 440 -2.87 -4.32 18.20
C TYR A 440 -4.11 -3.43 18.27
N MET A 441 -5.15 -3.82 17.56
CA MET A 441 -6.44 -3.14 17.67
C MET A 441 -7.06 -3.38 19.05
N GLN A 442 -7.64 -2.33 19.62
CA GLN A 442 -8.36 -2.40 20.89
C GLN A 442 -9.74 -3.05 20.72
N LYS A 443 -10.18 -3.81 21.75
CA LYS A 443 -11.40 -4.63 21.70
C LYS A 443 -12.72 -3.84 21.70
N ALA A 444 -12.73 -2.64 22.26
CA ALA A 444 -13.91 -1.80 22.35
C ALA A 444 -13.49 -0.35 22.15
N THR A 445 -14.11 0.28 21.16
CA THR A 445 -13.94 1.71 20.89
C THR A 445 -14.91 2.47 21.79
N GLU A 446 -14.39 3.41 22.58
CA GLU A 446 -15.18 4.32 23.41
C GLU A 446 -15.08 5.72 22.82
N TYR A 447 -16.16 6.50 22.83
CA TYR A 447 -16.08 7.92 22.45
C TYR A 447 -14.99 8.62 23.29
N PRO A 448 -14.16 9.53 22.71
CA PRO A 448 -14.16 10.06 21.35
C PRO A 448 -13.21 9.33 20.38
N GLU A 449 -13.28 8.00 20.31
CA GLU A 449 -12.52 7.22 19.33
C GLU A 449 -13.43 6.72 18.21
N ALA A 450 -12.97 6.86 16.96
CA ALA A 450 -13.59 6.21 15.81
C ALA A 450 -13.31 4.69 15.82
N PRO A 451 -14.28 3.86 15.42
CA PRO A 451 -14.03 2.43 15.24
C PRO A 451 -12.85 2.21 14.29
N GLY A 452 -12.05 1.16 14.53
CA GLY A 452 -10.86 0.86 13.72
C GLY A 452 -9.63 1.73 14.00
N LEU A 453 -9.70 2.68 14.95
CA LEU A 453 -8.53 3.39 15.45
C LEU A 453 -7.57 2.45 16.20
N LEU A 454 -6.28 2.72 16.03
CA LEU A 454 -5.18 1.97 16.61
C LEU A 454 -4.08 2.92 17.07
N TYR A 455 -3.43 2.57 18.18
CA TYR A 455 -2.38 3.39 18.78
C TYR A 455 -1.00 2.83 18.46
N LEU A 456 -0.19 3.62 17.76
CA LEU A 456 1.18 3.29 17.41
C LEU A 456 2.12 3.71 18.55
N PRO A 457 2.86 2.77 19.17
CA PRO A 457 3.98 3.12 20.01
C PRO A 457 5.18 3.49 19.13
N LEU A 458 5.66 4.70 19.30
CA LEU A 458 6.72 5.29 18.51
C LEU A 458 7.93 5.64 19.40
N PRO A 459 9.17 5.57 18.89
CA PRO A 459 10.35 6.05 19.61
C PRO A 459 10.19 7.52 20.01
N HIS A 460 10.60 7.87 21.23
CA HIS A 460 10.54 9.25 21.68
C HIS A 460 11.53 10.14 20.89
N PRO A 461 11.05 11.18 20.18
CA PRO A 461 11.92 12.11 19.47
C PRO A 461 12.76 12.93 20.46
N ARG A 462 14.06 13.04 20.20
CA ARG A 462 15.00 13.86 21.00
C ARG A 462 15.41 15.10 20.20
N GLU A 463 15.77 16.18 20.89
CA GLU A 463 16.21 17.40 20.21
C GLU A 463 17.38 17.10 19.26
N GLY A 464 17.27 17.56 18.01
CA GLY A 464 18.31 17.44 16.98
C GLY A 464 18.45 16.05 16.32
N ILE A 465 17.66 15.04 16.71
CA ILE A 465 17.72 13.69 16.13
C ILE A 465 16.36 13.33 15.52
N SER A 466 16.33 13.11 14.21
CA SER A 466 15.19 12.52 13.52
C SER A 466 15.20 11.00 13.72
N PHE A 467 14.03 10.43 14.01
CA PHE A 467 13.84 8.98 13.99
C PHE A 467 12.95 8.61 12.82
N ASN A 468 13.45 7.75 11.94
CA ASN A 468 12.61 7.14 10.93
C ASN A 468 12.04 5.83 11.47
N VAL A 469 10.76 5.64 11.30
CA VAL A 469 10.11 4.37 11.57
C VAL A 469 9.45 3.88 10.30
N SER A 470 9.50 2.57 10.09
CA SER A 470 8.73 1.90 9.05
C SER A 470 7.60 1.11 9.70
N LEU A 471 6.47 1.05 9.00
CA LEU A 471 5.25 0.42 9.46
C LEU A 471 4.87 -0.73 8.52
N GLU A 472 4.42 -1.83 9.09
CA GLU A 472 3.88 -2.96 8.33
C GLU A 472 2.55 -3.37 8.94
N ALA A 473 1.47 -3.03 8.24
CA ALA A 473 0.12 -3.37 8.66
C ALA A 473 -0.33 -4.71 8.07
N ARG A 474 -0.94 -5.55 8.91
CA ARG A 474 -1.46 -6.86 8.56
C ARG A 474 -2.88 -7.03 9.06
N ASP A 475 -3.76 -7.52 8.19
CA ASP A 475 -5.13 -7.86 8.58
C ASP A 475 -5.19 -9.13 9.43
N HIS A 476 -6.40 -9.56 9.81
CA HIS A 476 -6.59 -10.77 10.62
C HIS A 476 -6.30 -12.08 9.89
N TYR A 477 -6.06 -12.04 8.58
CA TYR A 477 -5.57 -13.14 7.77
C TYR A 477 -4.06 -13.06 7.51
N GLY A 478 -3.38 -12.02 8.00
CA GLY A 478 -1.95 -11.79 7.76
C GLY A 478 -1.63 -11.20 6.39
N ARG A 479 -2.63 -10.67 5.67
CA ARG A 479 -2.42 -9.99 4.38
C ARG A 479 -1.90 -8.58 4.62
N TYR A 480 -0.99 -8.12 3.75
CA TYR A 480 -0.46 -6.76 3.81
C TYR A 480 -1.54 -5.72 3.54
N CYS A 481 -1.54 -4.64 4.32
CA CYS A 481 -2.43 -3.50 4.15
C CYS A 481 -1.65 -2.28 3.61
N GLN A 482 -2.12 -1.70 2.52
CA GLN A 482 -1.49 -0.55 1.87
C GLN A 482 -1.71 0.73 2.69
N SER A 483 -0.64 1.48 2.95
CA SER A 483 -0.68 2.77 3.62
C SER A 483 -1.16 3.91 2.71
N TYR A 484 -1.97 4.79 3.28
CA TYR A 484 -2.41 6.03 2.66
C TYR A 484 -2.18 7.18 3.63
N CYS A 485 -1.65 8.29 3.11
CA CYS A 485 -1.37 9.49 3.87
C CYS A 485 -2.31 10.60 3.42
N PHE A 486 -2.82 11.38 4.37
CA PHE A 486 -3.66 12.52 4.09
C PHE A 486 -2.81 13.63 3.46
N ASN A 487 -3.21 14.08 2.27
CA ASN A 487 -2.61 15.22 1.61
C ASN A 487 -3.53 16.43 1.80
N GLU A 488 -3.11 17.35 2.67
CA GLU A 488 -3.86 18.56 3.03
C GLU A 488 -4.14 19.46 1.84
N THR A 489 -3.25 19.49 0.84
CA THR A 489 -3.42 20.37 -0.33
C THR A 489 -4.58 19.94 -1.23
N VAL A 490 -4.83 18.64 -1.32
CA VAL A 490 -5.91 18.07 -2.14
C VAL A 490 -7.06 17.52 -1.29
N GLU A 491 -6.98 17.65 0.03
CA GLU A 491 -7.92 17.15 1.05
C GLU A 491 -8.31 15.68 0.85
N ARG A 492 -7.34 14.83 0.47
CA ARG A 492 -7.57 13.42 0.14
C ARG A 492 -6.44 12.52 0.59
N TYR A 493 -6.78 11.28 0.88
CA TYR A 493 -5.81 10.22 1.13
C TYR A 493 -5.16 9.76 -0.17
N GLN A 494 -3.84 9.71 -0.17
CA GLN A 494 -3.04 9.21 -1.29
C GLN A 494 -2.13 8.10 -0.81
N VAL A 495 -1.87 7.14 -1.71
CA VAL A 495 -0.89 6.07 -1.46
C VAL A 495 0.44 6.69 -1.04
N CYS A 496 1.02 6.24 0.07
CA CYS A 496 2.33 6.70 0.54
C CYS A 496 3.16 5.52 1.03
N GLU A 497 4.48 5.69 1.11
CA GLU A 497 5.29 4.69 1.81
C GLU A 497 4.89 4.64 3.29
N PRO A 498 4.86 3.45 3.91
CA PRO A 498 4.52 3.32 5.32
C PRO A 498 5.71 3.70 6.19
N ARG A 499 6.17 4.95 6.08
CA ARG A 499 7.33 5.49 6.80
C ARG A 499 6.94 6.80 7.46
N LEU A 500 7.34 6.96 8.71
CA LEU A 500 7.14 8.19 9.46
C LEU A 500 8.50 8.74 9.88
N VAL A 501 8.63 10.07 9.79
CA VAL A 501 9.78 10.82 10.25
C VAL A 501 9.36 11.59 11.50
N LEU A 502 9.92 11.20 12.65
CA LEU A 502 9.58 11.77 13.95
C LEU A 502 10.60 12.81 14.35
N LYS A 503 10.11 14.02 14.67
CA LYS A 503 10.92 15.16 15.12
C LYS A 503 10.23 15.90 16.25
N VAL A 504 11.01 16.64 17.02
CA VAL A 504 10.51 17.53 18.10
C VAL A 504 9.94 18.83 17.53
N ARG A 505 10.40 19.26 16.35
CA ARG A 505 9.93 20.49 15.69
C ARG A 505 9.37 20.19 14.32
N PRO A 506 8.26 20.85 13.95
CA PRO A 506 7.71 20.74 12.61
C PRO A 506 8.69 21.36 11.63
N ASP A 507 9.07 20.58 10.63
CA ASP A 507 9.76 21.04 9.43
C ASP A 507 9.22 20.26 8.23
N ASN A 508 9.63 20.62 7.02
CA ASN A 508 9.13 20.00 5.79
C ASN A 508 9.43 18.49 5.68
N LEU A 509 10.27 17.94 6.56
CA LEU A 509 10.61 16.52 6.58
C LEU A 509 9.87 15.76 7.70
N SER A 510 9.33 16.45 8.70
CA SER A 510 8.56 15.81 9.77
C SER A 510 7.23 15.32 9.23
N SER A 511 6.83 14.11 9.61
CA SER A 511 5.47 13.65 9.35
C SER A 511 4.48 14.48 10.18
N ASN A 512 3.35 14.87 9.58
CA ASN A 512 2.32 15.63 10.27
C ASN A 512 1.43 14.71 11.12
N LEU A 513 1.95 14.29 12.27
CA LEU A 513 1.32 13.33 13.17
C LEU A 513 1.07 13.99 14.52
N SER A 514 -0.11 13.76 15.08
CA SER A 514 -0.38 14.05 16.49
C SER A 514 0.20 12.93 17.35
N PHE A 515 1.04 13.27 18.32
CA PHE A 515 1.58 12.28 19.26
C PHE A 515 1.69 12.81 20.69
N THR A 516 1.69 11.90 21.68
CA THR A 516 1.71 12.28 23.10
C THR A 516 2.43 11.28 24.00
N HIS A 517 2.90 11.79 25.14
CA HIS A 517 3.52 11.01 26.22
C HIS A 517 2.52 10.55 27.28
N SER A 518 1.38 11.22 27.40
CA SER A 518 0.42 10.96 28.47
C SER A 518 -0.56 9.87 28.06
N ILE A 519 -0.85 8.99 29.01
CA ILE A 519 -1.82 7.91 28.80
C ILE A 519 -3.26 8.44 28.76
N ALA A 520 -3.52 9.60 29.36
CA ALA A 520 -4.81 10.25 29.32
C ALA A 520 -5.04 10.96 27.98
N SER A 521 -4.03 11.67 27.48
CA SER A 521 -4.11 12.41 26.21
C SER A 521 -4.19 11.53 24.98
N ARG A 522 -3.79 10.25 25.06
CA ARG A 522 -3.87 9.32 23.92
C ARG A 522 -5.25 9.33 23.27
N LYS A 523 -6.34 9.36 24.06
CA LYS A 523 -7.73 9.35 23.56
C LYS A 523 -8.09 10.57 22.70
N PHE A 524 -7.37 11.68 22.84
CA PHE A 524 -7.75 12.98 22.28
C PHE A 524 -6.80 13.51 21.22
N LEU A 525 -5.87 12.68 20.74
CA LEU A 525 -4.82 13.06 19.80
C LEU A 525 -5.29 13.76 18.53
N ASP A 526 -6.54 13.60 18.10
CA ASP A 526 -7.05 14.21 16.85
C ASP A 526 -8.40 14.90 17.09
N MET A 527 -8.56 15.53 18.26
CA MET A 527 -9.81 16.16 18.68
C MET A 527 -9.58 17.65 18.96
N ASP A 528 -10.51 18.48 18.50
CA ASP A 528 -10.56 19.89 18.88
C ASP A 528 -11.43 20.06 20.13
N MET A 529 -10.81 20.09 21.31
CA MET A 529 -11.50 20.34 22.58
C MET A 529 -11.56 21.84 22.92
N THR A 530 -11.20 22.72 21.98
CA THR A 530 -11.30 24.20 22.15
C THR A 530 -12.65 24.78 21.78
N VAL A 531 -13.52 23.95 21.22
CA VAL A 531 -14.87 24.31 20.78
C VAL A 531 -15.93 23.70 21.70
N HIS A 532 -17.18 24.10 21.46
CA HIS A 532 -18.35 23.61 22.18
C HIS A 532 -18.43 22.06 22.16
N PRO A 533 -18.83 21.39 23.26
CA PRO A 533 -18.86 19.92 23.31
C PRO A 533 -19.74 19.26 22.25
N THR A 534 -20.82 19.93 21.84
CA THR A 534 -21.67 19.46 20.74
C THR A 534 -21.03 19.61 19.35
N GLN A 535 -19.90 20.31 19.25
CA GLN A 535 -19.13 20.52 18.02
C GLN A 535 -17.82 19.74 18.01
N TRP A 536 -17.54 18.95 19.05
CA TRP A 536 -16.37 18.11 19.09
C TRP A 536 -16.43 17.05 17.99
N LYS A 537 -15.41 17.08 17.13
CA LYS A 537 -15.23 16.11 16.06
C LYS A 537 -13.90 15.41 16.22
N VAL A 538 -13.93 14.09 16.04
CA VAL A 538 -12.74 13.28 15.88
C VAL A 538 -12.26 13.49 14.46
N GLN A 539 -11.00 13.86 14.24
CA GLN A 539 -10.41 13.88 12.91
C GLN A 539 -9.81 12.51 12.57
N THR A 540 -9.78 12.19 11.28
CA THR A 540 -9.08 10.99 10.83
C THR A 540 -7.57 11.19 10.92
N PRO A 541 -6.81 10.15 11.31
CA PRO A 541 -5.38 10.26 11.52
C PRO A 541 -4.65 10.44 10.19
N TYR A 542 -3.52 11.16 10.21
CA TYR A 542 -2.72 11.44 9.01
C TYR A 542 -2.41 10.22 8.13
N MET A 543 -2.15 9.06 8.74
CA MET A 543 -1.88 7.82 8.02
C MET A 543 -2.90 6.75 8.39
N ILE A 544 -3.39 6.05 7.39
CA ILE A 544 -4.33 4.92 7.50
C ILE A 544 -3.83 3.74 6.66
N PHE A 545 -4.40 2.56 6.91
CA PHE A 545 -4.05 1.32 6.21
C PHE A 545 -5.29 0.63 5.66
N ALA A 546 -5.35 0.44 4.34
CA ALA A 546 -6.38 -0.39 3.70
C ALA A 546 -5.89 -1.80 3.48
N CYS A 547 -6.63 -2.75 4.01
CA CYS A 547 -6.31 -4.18 3.93
C CYS A 547 -6.92 -4.88 2.71
N HIS A 548 -7.28 -4.10 1.69
CA HIS A 548 -8.03 -4.58 0.55
C HIS A 548 -7.37 -4.22 -0.79
N ARG A 549 -7.98 -4.71 -1.86
CA ARG A 549 -7.38 -4.73 -3.19
C ARG A 549 -7.80 -3.59 -4.11
N LYS A 550 -8.77 -2.79 -3.66
CA LYS A 550 -9.30 -1.67 -4.43
C LYS A 550 -8.69 -0.35 -3.95
N MET A 551 -8.69 0.66 -4.79
CA MET A 551 -8.31 2.00 -4.38
C MET A 551 -9.37 2.50 -3.42
N ILE A 552 -8.92 2.92 -2.26
CA ILE A 552 -9.71 3.60 -1.25
C ILE A 552 -10.47 4.77 -1.88
N ASN A 553 -11.73 4.94 -1.48
CA ASN A 553 -12.45 6.20 -1.66
C ASN A 553 -12.23 7.12 -0.45
N SER A 554 -11.45 8.19 -0.63
CA SER A 554 -11.15 9.13 0.47
C SER A 554 -12.40 9.74 1.13
N ALA A 555 -13.52 9.86 0.40
CA ALA A 555 -14.75 10.41 0.96
C ALA A 555 -15.35 9.52 2.06
N GLN A 556 -15.29 8.19 1.89
CA GLN A 556 -15.84 7.24 2.87
C GLN A 556 -15.02 7.23 4.17
N ILE A 557 -13.70 7.41 4.08
CA ILE A 557 -12.88 7.49 5.30
C ILE A 557 -13.18 8.75 6.10
N VAL A 558 -13.30 9.88 5.41
CA VAL A 558 -13.60 11.15 6.07
C VAL A 558 -14.99 11.07 6.72
N SER A 559 -15.98 10.48 6.06
CA SER A 559 -17.34 10.36 6.60
C SER A 559 -17.40 9.52 7.88
N ILE A 560 -16.56 8.49 8.04
CA ILE A 560 -16.49 7.70 9.30
C ILE A 560 -16.29 8.60 10.52
N SER A 561 -15.50 9.67 10.37
CA SER A 561 -15.24 10.63 11.42
C SER A 561 -16.31 11.73 11.55
N GLU A 562 -16.93 12.12 10.44
CA GLU A 562 -17.99 13.15 10.41
C GLU A 562 -19.31 12.65 11.00
N ASP A 563 -19.61 11.36 10.83
CA ASP A 563 -20.84 10.74 11.31
C ASP A 563 -20.80 10.39 12.81
N MET A 564 -19.63 10.50 13.44
CA MET A 564 -19.49 10.32 14.89
C MET A 564 -20.14 11.47 15.65
N GLN A 565 -21.14 11.14 16.46
CA GLN A 565 -21.73 12.10 17.39
C GLN A 565 -21.25 11.83 18.82
N PRO A 566 -20.97 12.88 19.61
CA PRO A 566 -20.79 12.73 21.04
C PRO A 566 -22.01 12.03 21.63
N PRO A 567 -21.83 11.02 22.51
CA PRO A 567 -22.95 10.47 23.25
C PRO A 567 -23.62 11.59 24.04
N ILE A 568 -24.94 11.53 24.18
CA ILE A 568 -25.65 12.43 25.08
C ILE A 568 -25.20 12.08 26.49
N GLU A 569 -24.32 12.90 27.06
CA GLU A 569 -23.84 12.75 28.43
C GLU A 569 -25.05 12.73 29.39
N GLN A 570 -25.11 11.72 30.27
CA GLN A 570 -26.24 11.55 31.21
C GLN A 570 -25.94 12.08 32.62
N THR A 571 -24.78 12.69 32.82
CA THR A 571 -24.37 13.22 34.12
C THR A 571 -25.07 14.54 34.42
N GLU A 572 -25.46 14.71 35.68
CA GLU A 572 -26.15 15.91 36.16
C GLU A 572 -25.29 17.18 36.08
N TYR A 573 -23.96 17.02 36.13
CA TYR A 573 -23.02 18.12 36.19
C TYR A 573 -21.98 18.06 35.07
N VAL A 574 -21.50 19.25 34.71
CA VAL A 574 -20.33 19.48 33.85
C VAL A 574 -19.30 20.30 34.59
N TRP A 575 -18.09 20.25 34.09
CA TRP A 575 -16.95 20.99 34.57
C TRP A 575 -16.45 21.90 33.47
N PHE A 576 -16.08 23.11 33.83
CA PHE A 576 -15.43 24.06 32.95
C PHE A 576 -14.30 24.74 33.71
N ARG A 577 -13.50 25.51 33.01
CA ARG A 577 -12.28 26.11 33.54
C ARG A 577 -12.47 27.60 33.82
N VAL A 578 -11.80 28.07 34.87
CA VAL A 578 -11.59 29.49 35.13
C VAL A 578 -10.12 29.73 35.45
N ASN A 579 -9.62 30.89 35.08
CA ASN A 579 -8.28 31.31 35.47
C ASN A 579 -8.34 32.02 36.82
N VAL A 580 -7.42 31.71 37.72
CA VAL A 580 -7.23 32.41 38.99
C VAL A 580 -5.76 32.79 39.10
N MET A 581 -5.50 34.09 39.08
CA MET A 581 -4.16 34.66 38.97
C MET A 581 -3.82 35.57 40.14
N LYS A 582 -2.54 35.45 40.49
CA LYS A 582 -1.68 36.31 41.30
C LYS A 582 -1.67 37.80 40.92
N LYS A 583 -2.29 38.76 41.62
CA LYS A 583 -1.95 40.18 41.44
C LYS A 583 -0.51 40.44 41.88
N PRO A 584 0.28 41.22 41.11
CA PRO A 584 1.61 41.62 41.53
C PRO A 584 1.53 42.32 42.90
N ASN A 585 2.31 41.85 43.88
CA ASN A 585 2.38 42.37 45.27
C ASN A 585 1.20 42.04 46.19
N SER A 586 0.36 41.06 45.86
CA SER A 586 -0.65 40.55 46.79
C SER A 586 0.00 39.61 47.83
N ASP A 587 -0.28 39.76 49.12
CA ASP A 587 0.18 38.83 50.18
C ASP A 587 -0.76 37.62 50.35
N ILE A 588 -1.82 37.54 49.54
CA ILE A 588 -2.82 36.49 49.64
C ILE A 588 -2.21 35.17 49.16
N ASP A 589 -2.36 34.13 49.98
CA ASP A 589 -2.16 32.75 49.58
C ASP A 589 -3.44 32.23 48.90
N ILE A 590 -3.39 32.14 47.57
CA ILE A 590 -4.52 31.67 46.77
C ILE A 590 -4.73 30.16 46.98
N ASP A 591 -3.71 29.40 47.38
CA ASP A 591 -3.78 27.94 47.45
C ASP A 591 -4.66 27.47 48.62
N ASP A 592 -4.68 28.24 49.71
CA ASP A 592 -5.52 28.02 50.89
C ASP A 592 -6.91 28.68 50.77
N SER A 593 -7.20 29.35 49.66
CA SER A 593 -8.51 29.93 49.39
C SER A 593 -9.50 28.90 48.82
N GLU A 594 -10.79 29.17 48.99
CA GLU A 594 -11.90 28.36 48.48
C GLU A 594 -12.57 29.07 47.30
N ILE A 595 -12.97 28.28 46.31
CA ILE A 595 -13.82 28.70 45.20
C ILE A 595 -15.25 28.23 45.45
N GLU A 596 -16.19 29.15 45.31
CA GLU A 596 -17.62 28.95 45.54
C GLU A 596 -18.36 29.22 44.23
N VAL A 597 -19.14 28.23 43.76
CA VAL A 597 -19.92 28.32 42.52
C VAL A 597 -21.38 28.05 42.85
N GLN A 598 -22.23 29.02 42.54
CA GLN A 598 -23.66 28.99 42.84
C GLN A 598 -24.45 29.11 41.53
N ASP A 599 -25.41 28.22 41.33
CA ASP A 599 -26.41 28.35 40.27
C ASP A 599 -27.41 29.46 40.64
N LEU A 600 -27.60 30.43 39.75
CA LEU A 600 -28.51 31.55 39.98
C LEU A 600 -29.99 31.17 39.86
N ASP A 601 -30.31 30.13 39.07
CA ASP A 601 -31.67 29.67 38.86
C ASP A 601 -32.14 28.72 39.97
N ASP A 602 -31.21 28.05 40.65
CA ASP A 602 -31.50 27.32 41.88
C ASP A 602 -30.34 27.45 42.88
N PRO A 603 -30.45 28.43 43.80
CA PRO A 603 -29.43 28.76 44.79
C PRO A 603 -29.07 27.64 45.77
N SER A 604 -29.85 26.54 45.81
CA SER A 604 -29.55 25.37 46.64
C SER A 604 -28.41 24.52 46.07
N ASP A 605 -28.13 24.63 44.77
CA ASP A 605 -26.94 24.05 44.14
C ASP A 605 -25.74 24.96 44.37
N LEU A 606 -25.04 24.69 45.48
CA LEU A 606 -23.81 25.37 45.88
C LEU A 606 -22.65 24.37 45.85
N TRP A 607 -21.65 24.63 45.02
CA TRP A 607 -20.42 23.87 44.99
C TRP A 607 -19.26 24.66 45.59
N ILE A 608 -18.54 24.05 46.53
CA ILE A 608 -17.37 24.65 47.19
C ILE A 608 -16.21 23.67 47.11
N SER A 609 -15.02 24.16 46.73
CA SER A 609 -13.78 23.40 46.80
C SER A 609 -12.62 24.31 47.18
N SER A 610 -11.57 23.76 47.79
CA SER A 610 -10.30 24.48 47.88
C SER A 610 -9.71 24.64 46.48
N ILE A 611 -9.05 25.78 46.22
CA ILE A 611 -8.41 26.05 44.93
C ILE A 611 -7.36 24.98 44.65
N ARG A 612 -6.56 24.61 45.66
CA ARG A 612 -5.54 23.55 45.54
C ARG A 612 -6.10 22.20 45.05
N ARG A 613 -7.34 21.83 45.41
CA ARG A 613 -7.95 20.56 44.96
C ARG A 613 -8.57 20.67 43.56
N ALA A 614 -9.10 21.84 43.22
CA ALA A 614 -9.78 22.08 41.94
C ALA A 614 -8.83 22.47 40.80
N ARG A 615 -7.58 22.82 41.12
CA ARG A 615 -6.55 23.26 40.18
C ARG A 615 -6.12 22.16 39.19
N SER A 616 -5.75 22.57 37.98
CA SER A 616 -5.15 21.69 36.98
C SER A 616 -3.81 21.13 37.46
N ALA A 617 -3.51 19.89 37.06
CA ALA A 617 -2.22 19.26 37.37
C ALA A 617 -1.08 19.83 36.52
N TYR A 618 -1.40 20.55 35.44
CA TYR A 618 -0.44 21.03 34.44
C TYR A 618 -0.25 22.55 34.48
N ASP A 619 -1.29 23.31 34.82
CA ASP A 619 -1.24 24.78 34.91
C ASP A 619 -1.87 25.25 36.22
N GLN A 620 -1.09 25.94 37.04
CA GLN A 620 -1.54 26.38 38.36
C GLN A 620 -2.54 27.55 38.32
N SER A 621 -2.62 28.26 37.19
CA SER A 621 -3.60 29.33 37.01
C SER A 621 -5.00 28.78 36.70
N ILE A 622 -5.10 27.55 36.21
CA ILE A 622 -6.37 26.94 35.79
C ILE A 622 -7.03 26.20 36.94
N VAL A 623 -8.30 26.49 37.20
CA VAL A 623 -9.15 25.82 38.19
C VAL A 623 -10.41 25.28 37.51
N PHE A 624 -10.72 24.01 37.76
CA PHE A 624 -11.95 23.37 37.26
C PHE A 624 -13.10 23.58 38.23
N VAL A 625 -14.20 24.13 37.71
CA VAL A 625 -15.40 24.47 38.47
C VAL A 625 -16.60 23.71 37.93
N ARG A 626 -17.55 23.40 38.81
CA ARG A 626 -18.75 22.61 38.49
C ARG A 626 -19.94 23.51 38.18
N ALA A 627 -20.74 23.14 37.18
CA ALA A 627 -22.07 23.67 36.92
C ALA A 627 -23.05 22.54 36.55
N ARG A 628 -24.35 22.79 36.67
CA ARG A 628 -25.37 21.87 36.12
C ARG A 628 -25.19 21.70 34.62
N ASN A 629 -25.46 20.50 34.13
CA ASN A 629 -25.25 20.13 32.74
C ASN A 629 -26.36 20.70 31.82
N PRO A 630 -26.08 21.75 31.01
CA PRO A 630 -27.11 22.35 30.16
C PRO A 630 -27.61 21.38 29.07
N LEU A 631 -26.83 20.34 28.72
CA LEU A 631 -27.19 19.32 27.72
C LEU A 631 -28.25 18.35 28.24
N VAL A 632 -28.19 18.00 29.53
CA VAL A 632 -29.17 17.11 30.18
C VAL A 632 -30.45 17.86 30.48
N PHE A 633 -30.33 19.06 31.06
CA PHE A 633 -31.48 19.85 31.48
C PHE A 633 -32.15 20.60 30.31
N ARG A 634 -31.52 20.63 29.12
CA ARG A 634 -31.99 21.34 27.91
C ARG A 634 -32.39 22.80 28.18
N LYS A 635 -31.65 23.44 29.08
CA LYS A 635 -31.86 24.82 29.53
C LYS A 635 -30.50 25.46 29.77
N GLY A 636 -30.40 26.76 29.51
CA GLY A 636 -29.22 27.53 29.90
C GLY A 636 -29.04 27.56 31.42
N VAL A 637 -27.79 27.50 31.86
CA VAL A 637 -27.38 27.50 33.27
C VAL A 637 -26.51 28.72 33.52
N THR A 638 -26.88 29.54 34.49
CA THR A 638 -26.10 30.73 34.86
C THR A 638 -25.47 30.51 36.22
N VAL A 639 -24.14 30.48 36.29
CA VAL A 639 -23.42 30.29 37.55
C VAL A 639 -22.66 31.55 37.95
N LYS A 640 -22.70 31.87 39.25
CA LYS A 640 -21.91 32.93 39.86
C LYS A 640 -20.76 32.34 40.65
N ILE A 641 -19.56 32.85 40.41
CA ILE A 641 -18.30 32.34 40.97
C ILE A 641 -17.74 33.37 41.94
N ASN A 642 -17.39 32.94 43.15
CA ASN A 642 -16.75 33.78 44.15
C ASN A 642 -15.51 33.08 44.71
N ILE A 643 -14.50 33.86 45.09
CA ILE A 643 -13.31 33.35 45.76
C ILE A 643 -13.30 33.89 47.19
N ARG A 644 -13.07 33.02 48.17
CA ARG A 644 -13.07 33.36 49.59
C ARG A 644 -11.89 32.75 50.32
N ASN A 645 -11.46 33.38 51.40
CA ASN A 645 -10.48 32.83 52.33
C ASN A 645 -11.12 32.81 53.73
N GLY A 646 -11.45 31.60 54.21
CA GLY A 646 -12.30 31.41 55.38
C GLY A 646 -13.67 32.05 55.21
N THR A 647 -14.03 32.97 56.11
CA THR A 647 -15.31 33.71 56.07
C THR A 647 -15.27 34.99 55.24
N LYS A 648 -14.10 35.39 54.72
CA LYS A 648 -13.94 36.65 53.97
C LYS A 648 -13.91 36.39 52.47
N ARG A 649 -14.78 37.08 51.71
CA ARG A 649 -14.68 37.14 50.24
C ARG A 649 -13.45 37.95 49.84
N LEU A 650 -12.67 37.41 48.91
CA LEU A 650 -11.49 38.09 48.37
C LEU A 650 -11.93 39.08 47.28
N ASN A 651 -11.28 40.25 47.23
CA ASN A 651 -11.56 41.28 46.23
C ASN A 651 -10.80 40.99 44.93
N CYS A 652 -11.29 40.01 44.17
CA CYS A 652 -10.72 39.64 42.89
C CYS A 652 -11.36 40.45 41.77
N ASP A 653 -10.53 40.99 40.87
CA ASP A 653 -10.98 41.63 39.65
C ASP A 653 -11.31 40.54 38.62
N ALA A 654 -12.57 40.44 38.19
CA ALA A 654 -12.99 39.46 37.20
C ALA A 654 -12.97 40.07 35.81
N ARG A 655 -12.27 39.38 34.91
CA ARG A 655 -12.18 39.77 33.51
C ARG A 655 -12.64 38.64 32.62
N CYS A 656 -13.33 38.95 31.55
CA CYS A 656 -13.79 37.96 30.61
C CYS A 656 -13.24 38.18 29.21
N ASN A 657 -12.98 37.06 28.56
CA ASN A 657 -12.53 36.98 27.19
C ASN A 657 -13.75 36.75 26.27
N MET A 658 -14.22 37.81 25.62
CA MET A 658 -15.34 37.75 24.67
C MET A 658 -14.90 37.45 23.23
N GLY A 659 -13.84 36.65 23.05
CA GLY A 659 -13.30 36.33 21.73
C GLY A 659 -12.37 37.38 21.13
N SER A 660 -11.88 38.31 21.96
CA SER A 660 -10.84 39.28 21.60
C SER A 660 -9.55 38.99 22.38
N THR A 661 -8.40 39.47 21.92
CA THR A 661 -7.14 39.37 22.69
C THR A 661 -7.14 40.22 23.96
N PHE A 662 -8.14 41.09 24.15
CA PHE A 662 -8.31 41.94 25.32
C PHE A 662 -9.36 41.34 26.27
N GLU A 663 -9.02 41.33 27.57
CA GLU A 663 -9.94 40.95 28.63
C GLU A 663 -10.65 42.21 29.17
N ASP A 664 -11.98 42.22 29.14
CA ASP A 664 -12.80 43.33 29.67
C ASP A 664 -13.26 43.03 31.10
N HIS A 665 -13.48 44.07 31.91
CA HIS A 665 -14.09 43.88 33.23
C HIS A 665 -15.51 43.38 33.08
N CYS A 666 -15.89 42.36 33.85
CA CYS A 666 -17.26 41.87 33.86
C CYS A 666 -17.65 41.28 35.20
N GLU A 667 -18.93 40.92 35.29
CA GLU A 667 -19.47 40.26 36.47
C GLU A 667 -18.87 38.86 36.60
N ASN A 668 -18.76 38.36 37.84
CA ASN A 668 -18.24 37.04 38.14
C ASN A 668 -19.23 35.91 37.77
N VAL A 669 -19.85 36.00 36.60
CA VAL A 669 -20.97 35.16 36.16
C VAL A 669 -20.61 34.54 34.81
N VAL A 670 -20.93 33.26 34.66
CA VAL A 670 -20.76 32.51 33.41
C VAL A 670 -22.07 31.85 33.04
N PHE A 671 -22.48 32.02 31.79
CA PHE A 671 -23.65 31.38 31.21
C PHE A 671 -23.24 30.22 30.29
N LEU A 672 -23.76 29.02 30.59
CA LEU A 672 -23.59 27.81 29.80
C LEU A 672 -24.90 27.45 29.10
N HIS A 673 -24.84 27.00 27.84
CA HIS A 673 -26.03 26.58 27.09
C HIS A 673 -25.73 25.34 26.25
N GLU A 674 -26.74 24.52 25.96
CA GLU A 674 -26.62 23.39 25.01
C GLU A 674 -26.27 23.80 23.57
N ARG A 675 -26.40 25.09 23.24
CA ARG A 675 -26.23 25.62 21.89
C ARG A 675 -24.98 26.50 21.86
N PRO A 676 -24.00 26.22 20.98
CA PRO A 676 -22.73 26.92 20.94
C PRO A 676 -22.85 28.44 20.85
N GLU A 677 -23.82 28.94 20.08
CA GLU A 677 -24.02 30.37 19.83
C GLU A 677 -24.61 31.13 21.02
N LYS A 678 -25.09 30.42 22.05
CA LYS A 678 -25.67 31.01 23.26
C LYS A 678 -24.79 30.83 24.49
N SER A 679 -23.80 29.94 24.45
CA SER A 679 -22.91 29.66 25.58
C SER A 679 -21.76 30.66 25.61
N GLN A 680 -21.51 31.28 26.77
CA GLN A 680 -20.37 32.20 26.95
C GLN A 680 -19.05 31.43 27.06
N GLU A 681 -19.02 30.41 27.92
CA GLU A 681 -17.94 29.43 27.95
C GLU A 681 -18.29 28.30 26.98
N GLN A 682 -17.39 28.05 26.04
CA GLN A 682 -17.56 27.05 24.99
C GLN A 682 -16.77 25.78 25.29
N VAL A 683 -16.04 25.69 26.40
CA VAL A 683 -15.21 24.54 26.72
C VAL A 683 -15.64 23.96 28.07
N PHE A 684 -16.37 22.85 28.05
CA PHE A 684 -16.81 22.14 29.24
C PHE A 684 -16.99 20.63 28.98
N ALA A 685 -16.99 19.81 30.04
CA ALA A 685 -17.20 18.37 29.92
C ALA A 685 -17.71 17.78 31.23
N SER A 686 -18.42 16.65 31.16
CA SER A 686 -18.72 15.89 32.38
C SER A 686 -17.68 14.83 32.73
N GLU A 687 -16.95 14.28 31.75
CA GLU A 687 -16.01 13.19 32.01
C GLU A 687 -14.73 13.70 32.70
N PRO A 688 -14.36 13.17 33.89
CA PRO A 688 -13.20 13.65 34.63
C PRO A 688 -11.86 13.53 33.88
N SER A 689 -11.74 12.57 32.96
CA SER A 689 -10.54 12.41 32.12
C SER A 689 -10.33 13.57 31.15
N TYR A 690 -11.40 14.30 30.78
CA TYR A 690 -11.31 15.39 29.80
C TYR A 690 -10.76 16.65 30.44
N LEU A 691 -10.97 16.82 31.76
CA LEU A 691 -10.65 18.04 32.50
C LEU A 691 -9.26 18.57 32.19
N GLN A 692 -8.24 17.71 32.27
CA GLN A 692 -6.85 18.12 32.08
C GLN A 692 -6.52 18.57 30.65
N LEU A 693 -7.36 18.24 29.69
CA LEU A 693 -7.18 18.53 28.27
C LEU A 693 -8.24 19.51 27.74
N LEU A 694 -9.15 19.96 28.60
CA LEU A 694 -10.20 20.91 28.23
C LEU A 694 -9.59 22.18 27.64
N GLY A 695 -9.98 22.44 26.39
CA GLY A 695 -9.59 23.63 25.65
C GLY A 695 -8.24 23.55 24.97
N TRP A 696 -7.65 22.37 24.87
CA TRP A 696 -6.55 22.09 23.95
C TRP A 696 -7.06 21.72 22.55
N LYS A 697 -6.43 22.30 21.54
CA LYS A 697 -6.54 21.87 20.14
C LYS A 697 -5.40 20.88 19.90
N MET A 698 -5.69 19.60 19.94
CA MET A 698 -4.66 18.55 19.83
C MET A 698 -4.46 18.05 18.39
N SER A 699 -5.02 18.73 17.38
CA SER A 699 -4.87 18.34 15.97
C SER A 699 -3.47 18.65 15.43
N GLY A 700 -2.84 17.68 14.77
CA GLY A 700 -1.57 17.85 14.06
C GLY A 700 -0.36 17.77 14.99
N HIS A 701 0.79 18.26 14.53
CA HIS A 701 2.04 18.18 15.27
C HIS A 701 1.94 18.88 16.65
N PRO A 702 2.50 18.33 17.76
CA PRO A 702 2.36 18.88 19.11
C PRO A 702 2.77 20.34 19.32
N ASN A 703 3.62 20.89 18.45
CA ASN A 703 4.01 22.30 18.52
C ASN A 703 2.94 23.26 17.99
N ASP A 704 1.99 22.76 17.21
CA ASP A 704 0.86 23.53 16.70
C ASP A 704 -0.35 23.45 17.64
N TRP A 705 -0.25 22.63 18.70
CA TRP A 705 -1.29 22.52 19.70
C TRP A 705 -1.42 23.84 20.45
N SER A 706 -2.64 24.34 20.48
CA SER A 706 -2.95 25.60 21.14
C SER A 706 -3.98 25.38 22.24
N LEU A 707 -3.76 26.07 23.36
CA LEU A 707 -4.70 26.12 24.46
C LEU A 707 -5.54 27.40 24.32
N ARG A 708 -6.85 27.26 24.10
CA ARG A 708 -7.77 28.40 24.18
C ARG A 708 -7.79 28.92 25.61
N MET A 709 -7.87 30.22 25.85
CA MET A 709 -8.02 30.75 27.22
C MET A 709 -9.43 30.47 27.77
N ALA A 710 -9.56 30.39 29.10
CA ALA A 710 -10.85 30.33 29.77
C ALA A 710 -11.66 31.61 29.52
N TYR A 711 -12.99 31.52 29.53
CA TYR A 711 -13.85 32.69 29.40
C TYR A 711 -13.63 33.68 30.55
N LEU A 712 -13.44 33.21 31.78
CA LEU A 712 -13.32 34.05 32.98
C LEU A 712 -11.96 33.91 33.66
N SER A 713 -11.33 35.05 33.92
CA SER A 713 -10.06 35.21 34.64
C SER A 713 -10.25 36.07 35.88
N PHE A 714 -9.85 35.56 37.04
CA PHE A 714 -9.86 36.28 38.31
C PHE A 714 -8.46 36.73 38.68
N TYR A 715 -8.30 38.02 38.99
CA TYR A 715 -7.05 38.59 39.48
C TYR A 715 -7.20 38.98 40.95
N CYS A 716 -6.65 38.14 41.82
CA CYS A 716 -6.59 38.28 43.28
C CYS A 716 -5.13 38.47 43.70
#